data_AF-A0A4Q7E3K0-F1
#
_entry.id   AF-A0A4Q7E3K0-F1
#
_cell.length_a   1.000
_cell.length_b   1.000
_cell.length_c   1.000
_cell.angle_alpha   90.00
_cell.angle_beta   90.00
_cell.angle_gamma   90.00
#
_symmetry.space_group_name_H-M   'P 1'
#
loop_
_entity.id
_entity.type
_entity.pdbx_description
1 polymer ?
#
loop_
_entity_poly.entity_id
_entity_poly.type
_entity_poly.pdbx_seq_one_letter_code
_entity_poly.pdbx_strand_id
1 'polypeptide(L)'
;MAVWSCCLVGLTQLTPTTAQTGLVTPTVPPSYPAQQFPKADYLPVSAWSGRLVLPNQTDAEAEAMDWVWLEIYTSPDPVLVGQWMRLQWQDSPEIQAYLQTVTRGIEFNEAAIASLELGRIHPTRLNGWANVGPLQSLAGTRPEDDMIVALPEDRLEVDVANAVLRIAAIPIQIPERFYSLVTVLGPNEAYPPATDCPSRQPCPPEYQQVRHYNPVTQAFDGAVETVYWPQAAAGENGVHPSTSQWIARSPAGAAGWYIYGAQQSDGLFGVKAISPNSLFQLTPQRLVTGRTEALNYINFGNWRQTPQRKGTAQSVFATPNVPTALPNWQMGDRFLVIHLFGGIGGNQAEPRSVVGTVTGHYAYGFGEVVLDPFTQTPRLQIIYDQVYSHNPQGIVAGRSLWAEYAGNLQRGWLGTRPISDVLVKIPSLSHVYRFGETTLNPFATFQRELAVMMARYRTGDGSGAAIVTPAQSCVQDSNQALYETIQAIKSQVTAQPEIGIWLKTHPDDPQTALFQDLIALGQSLQRELVPLGIARPDWQDNAQVLVGIAASDRPARNVNTPLNNLLSWRTVMPRVAYDNVTAILLNHGAELWFLRTNQVGGADPTIRPLAPTELLGEYTVIPTAFSRVIESLRWPRWRDWGVVLLGLAIFAAMQVLDLRLPADAMSRLIREGHPGFSLQFASLGLLTPALVQELLFRVLLLPHPTEAVRLVTGLIWSGMSLGLFVAYCSWRSRRRHQTTPHGALAFDLYPCLCLGILAMVIYFSTGSLWAVTVFHWGAWLWQQQLATLAQPPVADG
;
A
#
# COMPACT_ATOMS: atom_id res chain seq x y z
N MET A 1 -7.60 12.77 -27.97
CA MET A 1 -6.50 13.46 -27.25
C MET A 1 -6.88 14.79 -26.59
N ALA A 2 -8.10 15.33 -26.75
CA ALA A 2 -8.52 16.58 -26.06
C ALA A 2 -9.37 16.36 -24.78
N VAL A 3 -9.76 15.13 -24.46
CA VAL A 3 -10.58 14.80 -23.27
C VAL A 3 -9.73 14.50 -22.02
N TRP A 4 -8.42 14.33 -22.18
CA TRP A 4 -7.52 13.84 -21.11
C TRP A 4 -6.89 14.95 -20.25
N SER A 5 -6.94 16.22 -20.69
CA SER A 5 -6.41 17.34 -19.89
C SER A 5 -7.41 17.94 -18.89
N CYS A 6 -8.73 17.74 -19.07
CA CYS A 6 -9.72 18.38 -18.20
C CYS A 6 -9.94 17.68 -16.85
N CYS A 7 -9.64 16.38 -16.72
CA CYS A 7 -9.80 15.67 -15.44
C CYS A 7 -8.64 15.87 -14.46
N LEU A 8 -7.50 16.43 -14.91
CA LEU A 8 -6.28 16.63 -14.10
C LEU A 8 -6.08 18.08 -13.64
N VAL A 9 -6.87 19.04 -14.15
CA VAL A 9 -6.72 20.48 -13.86
C VAL A 9 -7.70 20.97 -12.78
N GLY A 10 -8.64 20.15 -12.31
CA GLY A 10 -9.61 20.52 -11.26
C GLY A 10 -9.07 20.56 -9.82
N LEU A 11 -7.74 20.60 -9.62
CA LEU A 11 -7.07 20.39 -8.34
C LEU A 11 -6.58 21.67 -7.63
N THR A 12 -6.97 22.86 -8.07
CA THR A 12 -6.38 24.12 -7.55
C THR A 12 -7.37 25.20 -7.10
N GLN A 13 -8.65 24.91 -6.87
CA GLN A 13 -9.56 25.93 -6.30
C GLN A 13 -10.43 25.38 -5.17
N LEU A 14 -9.89 25.45 -3.95
CA LEU A 14 -10.71 25.60 -2.75
C LEU A 14 -10.74 27.09 -2.45
N THR A 15 -11.94 27.67 -2.50
CA THR A 15 -12.19 29.06 -2.11
C THR A 15 -11.95 29.23 -0.61
N PRO A 16 -11.21 30.25 -0.16
CA PRO A 16 -11.01 30.52 1.25
C PRO A 16 -12.34 31.00 1.85
N THR A 17 -12.90 30.21 2.76
CA THR A 17 -13.89 30.73 3.70
C THR A 17 -13.11 31.29 4.87
N THR A 18 -13.16 32.61 5.02
CA THR A 18 -12.68 33.31 6.22
C THR A 18 -13.40 32.76 7.45
N ALA A 19 -12.72 31.93 8.23
CA ALA A 19 -13.16 31.48 9.54
C ALA A 19 -12.06 31.81 10.55
N GLN A 20 -12.44 32.55 11.58
CA GLN A 20 -11.55 33.01 12.64
C GLN A 20 -10.96 31.83 13.40
N THR A 21 -9.69 31.98 13.73
CA THR A 21 -8.85 31.09 14.52
C THR A 21 -9.47 30.76 15.88
N GLY A 22 -10.12 29.60 15.96
CA GLY A 22 -10.41 28.93 17.22
C GLY A 22 -9.23 28.06 17.61
N LEU A 23 -8.18 28.64 18.18
CA LEU A 23 -7.20 27.87 18.96
C LEU A 23 -7.97 27.27 20.13
N VAL A 24 -8.30 25.97 20.02
CA VAL A 24 -8.75 25.17 21.16
C VAL A 24 -7.64 25.27 22.20
N THR A 25 -7.92 25.99 23.27
CA THR A 25 -7.04 26.04 24.44
C THR A 25 -7.00 24.62 25.00
N PRO A 26 -5.85 23.93 25.02
CA PRO A 26 -5.80 22.64 25.68
C PRO A 26 -6.06 22.88 27.17
N THR A 27 -7.05 22.16 27.70
CA THR A 27 -7.05 21.82 29.13
C THR A 27 -5.64 21.36 29.46
N VAL A 28 -5.03 21.95 30.51
CA VAL A 28 -3.66 21.61 30.94
C VAL A 28 -3.51 20.09 30.90
N PRO A 29 -2.66 19.53 30.02
CA PRO A 29 -2.54 18.09 29.91
C PRO A 29 -2.13 17.56 31.29
N PRO A 30 -2.75 16.47 31.77
CA PRO A 30 -2.33 15.86 33.02
C PRO A 30 -0.83 15.60 32.96
N SER A 31 -0.08 16.07 33.96
CA SER A 31 1.36 15.84 34.02
C SER A 31 1.62 14.37 34.32
N TYR A 32 2.51 13.76 33.53
CA TYR A 32 2.93 12.37 33.68
C TYR A 32 4.38 12.35 34.19
N PRO A 33 4.63 12.20 35.51
CA PRO A 33 5.99 12.27 36.03
C PRO A 33 6.86 11.11 35.49
N ALA A 34 8.10 11.40 35.10
CA ALA A 34 9.02 10.40 34.53
C ALA A 34 9.30 9.24 35.51
N GLN A 35 9.40 9.53 36.81
CA GLN A 35 9.77 8.57 37.85
C GLN A 35 8.62 7.71 38.39
N GLN A 36 7.38 7.93 37.94
CA GLN A 36 6.23 7.24 38.48
C GLN A 36 5.99 5.93 37.73
N PHE A 37 6.22 4.81 38.42
CA PHE A 37 5.98 3.47 37.90
C PHE A 37 4.58 2.96 38.27
N PRO A 38 3.84 2.37 37.32
CA PRO A 38 2.55 1.76 37.60
C PRO A 38 2.71 0.47 38.42
N LYS A 39 1.57 -0.09 38.85
CA LYS A 39 1.50 -1.35 39.59
C LYS A 39 2.09 -2.52 38.77
N ALA A 40 2.37 -3.64 39.44
CA ALA A 40 2.97 -4.83 38.85
C ALA A 40 2.21 -5.44 37.65
N ASP A 41 0.92 -5.11 37.49
CA ASP A 41 0.11 -5.55 36.34
C ASP A 41 0.43 -4.82 35.03
N TYR A 42 1.39 -3.91 35.04
CA TYR A 42 1.84 -3.12 33.89
C TYR A 42 3.29 -3.44 33.53
N LEU A 43 3.57 -3.51 32.23
CA LEU A 43 4.91 -3.76 31.70
C LEU A 43 5.40 -2.55 30.89
N PRO A 44 6.70 -2.27 30.85
CA PRO A 44 7.26 -1.27 29.96
C PRO A 44 7.08 -1.72 28.50
N VAL A 45 6.77 -0.78 27.59
CA VAL A 45 6.63 -1.07 26.16
C VAL A 45 7.96 -1.51 25.54
N SER A 46 9.08 -1.00 26.06
CA SER A 46 10.45 -1.35 25.67
C SER A 46 11.40 -1.22 26.86
N ALA A 47 12.50 -1.97 26.85
CA ALA A 47 13.55 -1.87 27.86
C ALA A 47 14.15 -0.46 27.89
N TRP A 48 14.38 0.14 26.72
CA TRP A 48 14.80 1.53 26.55
C TRP A 48 13.70 2.32 25.84
N SER A 49 13.22 3.37 26.51
CA SER A 49 12.31 4.35 25.93
C SER A 49 12.49 5.73 26.56
N GLY A 50 12.06 6.76 25.85
CA GLY A 50 12.15 8.12 26.33
C GLY A 50 11.48 9.12 25.41
N ARG A 51 11.42 10.36 25.88
CA ARG A 51 10.91 11.50 25.13
C ARG A 51 12.05 12.21 24.41
N LEU A 52 11.90 12.41 23.11
CA LEU A 52 12.83 13.21 22.33
C LEU A 52 12.58 14.69 22.63
N VAL A 53 13.67 15.40 22.88
CA VAL A 53 13.68 16.85 23.08
C VAL A 53 14.64 17.46 22.08
N LEU A 54 14.11 18.35 21.23
CA LEU A 54 14.92 19.04 20.23
C LEU A 54 15.88 20.02 20.92
N PRO A 55 17.19 20.03 20.58
CA PRO A 55 18.10 21.06 21.06
C PRO A 55 17.71 22.44 20.53
N ASN A 56 18.23 23.50 21.15
CA ASN A 56 18.11 24.82 20.52
C ASN A 56 18.99 24.87 19.26
N GLN A 57 18.67 25.79 18.35
CA GLN A 57 19.35 25.89 17.05
C GLN A 57 20.85 26.19 17.20
N THR A 58 21.24 27.04 18.16
CA THR A 58 22.63 27.43 18.38
C THR A 58 23.50 26.24 18.77
N ASP A 59 23.01 25.39 19.69
CA ASP A 59 23.72 24.18 20.13
C ASP A 59 23.81 23.14 18.99
N ALA A 60 22.73 23.01 18.20
CA ALA A 60 22.69 22.09 17.06
C ALA A 60 23.70 22.50 15.96
N GLU A 61 23.79 23.79 15.65
CA GLU A 61 24.69 24.32 14.62
C GLU A 61 26.16 24.29 15.03
N ALA A 62 26.46 24.45 16.32
CA ALA A 62 27.82 24.43 16.83
C ALA A 62 28.53 23.08 16.65
N GLU A 63 27.79 21.97 16.68
CA GLU A 63 28.37 20.63 16.70
C GLU A 63 28.28 19.88 15.35
N ALA A 64 27.71 20.50 14.32
CA ALA A 64 27.65 20.00 12.93
C ALA A 64 27.31 18.49 12.79
N MET A 65 26.49 17.95 13.71
CA MET A 65 26.10 16.54 13.75
C MET A 65 24.62 16.39 14.13
N ASP A 66 23.99 15.30 13.71
CA ASP A 66 22.59 15.00 14.04
C ASP A 66 22.48 14.35 15.43
N TRP A 67 21.90 15.08 16.37
CA TRP A 67 21.68 14.62 17.75
C TRP A 67 20.45 15.31 18.36
N VAL A 68 19.88 14.67 19.38
CA VAL A 68 18.77 15.20 20.19
C VAL A 68 18.95 14.81 21.66
N TRP A 69 18.25 15.48 22.56
CA TRP A 69 18.15 15.03 23.95
C TRP A 69 17.09 13.91 24.05
N LEU A 70 17.36 12.93 24.91
CA LEU A 70 16.40 11.91 25.31
C LEU A 70 16.21 12.01 26.82
N GLU A 71 15.00 12.37 27.25
CA GLU A 71 14.57 12.17 28.62
C GLU A 71 14.18 10.71 28.80
N ILE A 72 14.93 9.98 29.62
CA ILE A 72 14.78 8.54 29.78
C ILE A 72 13.57 8.23 30.62
N TYR A 73 12.71 7.35 30.09
CA TYR A 73 11.49 6.92 30.76
C TYR A 73 11.56 5.46 31.20
N THR A 74 12.18 4.60 30.41
CA THR A 74 12.49 3.22 30.80
C THR A 74 13.94 2.91 30.46
N SER A 75 14.61 2.22 31.39
CA SER A 75 15.97 1.73 31.23
C SER A 75 16.15 0.48 32.11
N PRO A 76 16.99 -0.50 31.70
CA PRO A 76 17.44 -1.57 32.58
C PRO A 76 18.16 -1.08 33.84
N ASP A 77 18.74 0.13 33.81
CA ASP A 77 19.30 0.80 34.98
C ASP A 77 18.29 1.83 35.53
N PRO A 78 17.66 1.56 36.69
CA PRO A 78 16.67 2.46 37.28
C PRO A 78 17.21 3.86 37.62
N VAL A 79 18.53 4.01 37.82
CA VAL A 79 19.15 5.30 38.15
C VAL A 79 19.06 6.29 36.99
N LEU A 80 18.98 5.78 35.75
CA LEU A 80 18.89 6.59 34.54
C LEU A 80 17.47 7.11 34.27
N VAL A 81 16.44 6.58 34.95
CA VAL A 81 15.06 7.00 34.73
C VAL A 81 14.84 8.45 35.19
N GLY A 82 14.30 9.27 34.30
CA GLY A 82 14.16 10.72 34.45
C GLY A 82 15.42 11.52 34.13
N GLN A 83 16.55 10.86 33.82
CA GLN A 83 17.77 11.55 33.39
C GLN A 83 17.71 11.91 31.92
N TRP A 84 18.50 12.91 31.55
CA TRP A 84 18.65 13.36 30.18
C TRP A 84 19.97 12.83 29.63
N MET A 85 19.90 12.11 28.52
CA MET A 85 21.08 11.65 27.79
C MET A 85 21.03 12.16 26.36
N ARG A 86 22.20 12.42 25.78
CA ARG A 86 22.32 12.78 24.38
C ARG A 86 22.11 11.54 23.52
N LEU A 87 21.12 11.57 22.64
CA LEU A 87 20.88 10.53 21.64
C LEU A 87 21.50 10.95 20.30
N GLN A 88 22.36 10.09 19.75
CA GLN A 88 23.02 10.33 18.48
C GLN A 88 23.26 9.03 17.71
N TRP A 89 23.75 9.17 16.48
CA TRP A 89 24.05 8.03 15.63
C TRP A 89 25.38 7.36 15.97
N GLN A 90 25.46 6.04 15.75
CA GLN A 90 26.73 5.31 15.73
C GLN A 90 27.59 5.73 14.53
N ASP A 91 28.90 5.68 14.70
CA ASP A 91 29.84 6.03 13.64
C ASP A 91 30.15 4.80 12.77
N SER A 92 29.33 4.59 11.74
CA SER A 92 29.55 3.52 10.76
C SER A 92 29.32 4.02 9.33
N PRO A 93 30.00 3.44 8.31
CA PRO A 93 29.87 3.88 6.93
C PRO A 93 28.42 3.84 6.41
N GLU A 94 27.63 2.85 6.83
CA GLU A 94 26.22 2.72 6.44
C GLU A 94 25.38 3.89 6.98
N ILE A 95 25.59 4.25 8.25
CA ILE A 95 24.87 5.35 8.89
C ILE A 95 25.32 6.70 8.32
N GLN A 96 26.61 6.90 8.07
CA GLN A 96 27.11 8.13 7.43
C GLN A 96 26.50 8.33 6.04
N ALA A 97 26.40 7.27 5.22
CA ALA A 97 25.75 7.35 3.91
C ALA A 97 24.25 7.71 4.03
N TYR A 98 23.55 7.14 5.00
CA TYR A 98 22.17 7.50 5.31
C TYR A 98 22.05 8.99 5.68
N LEU A 99 22.86 9.47 6.64
CA LEU A 99 22.83 10.85 7.10
C LEU A 99 23.14 11.84 5.98
N GLN A 100 24.14 11.55 5.14
CA GLN A 100 24.49 12.39 3.98
C GLN A 100 23.33 12.50 2.98
N THR A 101 22.54 11.45 2.83
CA THR A 101 21.41 11.42 1.88
C THR A 101 20.23 12.28 2.35
N VAL A 102 19.95 12.29 3.66
CA VAL A 102 18.71 12.87 4.19
C VAL A 102 18.90 14.21 4.91
N THR A 103 20.09 14.49 5.43
CA THR A 103 20.38 15.75 6.14
C THR A 103 20.35 16.93 5.19
N ARG A 104 19.56 17.95 5.51
CA ARG A 104 19.41 19.15 4.68
C ARG A 104 18.83 20.31 5.46
N GLY A 105 18.94 21.51 4.90
CA GLY A 105 18.26 22.69 5.43
C GLY A 105 16.75 22.64 5.22
N ILE A 106 16.02 23.33 6.09
CA ILE A 106 14.56 23.45 6.01
C ILE A 106 14.19 24.93 5.93
N GLU A 107 13.52 25.30 4.84
CA GLU A 107 12.96 26.63 4.62
C GLU A 107 11.53 26.49 4.08
N PHE A 108 10.57 27.07 4.80
CA PHE A 108 9.16 26.96 4.44
C PHE A 108 8.87 27.71 3.15
N ASN A 109 8.31 27.00 2.17
CA ASN A 109 7.80 27.62 0.95
C ASN A 109 6.32 28.02 1.09
N GLU A 110 5.78 28.69 0.07
CA GLU A 110 4.37 29.12 0.03
C GLU A 110 3.38 27.95 0.24
N ALA A 111 3.70 26.75 -0.29
CA ALA A 111 2.85 25.58 -0.13
C ALA A 111 2.84 25.06 1.32
N ALA A 112 3.98 25.12 2.02
CA ALA A 112 4.07 24.79 3.43
C ALA A 112 3.24 25.75 4.28
N ILE A 113 3.34 27.05 4.01
CA ILE A 113 2.56 28.09 4.70
C ILE A 113 1.06 27.87 4.47
N ALA A 114 0.63 27.69 3.22
CA ALA A 114 -0.77 27.43 2.90
C ALA A 114 -1.30 26.12 3.54
N SER A 115 -0.46 25.08 3.61
CA SER A 115 -0.81 23.81 4.25
C SER A 115 -0.96 23.95 5.78
N LEU A 116 -0.11 24.76 6.41
CA LEU A 116 -0.21 25.12 7.83
C LEU A 116 -1.49 25.91 8.13
N GLU A 117 -1.85 26.87 7.28
CA GLU A 117 -3.11 27.65 7.39
C GLU A 117 -4.38 26.78 7.29
N LEU A 118 -4.28 25.61 6.63
CA LEU A 118 -5.34 24.59 6.58
C LEU A 118 -5.35 23.66 7.81
N GLY A 119 -4.65 24.01 8.89
CA GLY A 119 -4.68 23.26 10.15
C GLY A 119 -3.84 21.98 10.16
N ARG A 120 -2.94 21.79 9.18
CA ARG A 120 -1.99 20.66 9.20
C ARG A 120 -0.80 20.98 10.08
N ILE A 121 -0.26 19.96 10.73
CA ILE A 121 0.91 20.10 11.59
C ILE A 121 2.19 19.98 10.75
N HIS A 122 3.09 20.95 10.90
CA HIS A 122 4.36 21.07 10.17
C HIS A 122 5.55 21.26 11.15
N PRO A 123 6.79 20.98 10.73
CA PRO A 123 8.01 21.11 11.54
C PRO A 123 8.43 22.59 11.73
N THR A 124 7.55 23.44 12.28
CA THR A 124 7.75 24.89 12.38
C THR A 124 8.97 25.27 13.22
N ARG A 125 9.32 24.44 14.22
CA ARG A 125 10.50 24.61 15.08
C ARG A 125 11.83 24.47 14.35
N LEU A 126 11.81 23.82 13.19
CA LEU A 126 12.97 23.54 12.35
C LEU A 126 13.05 24.47 11.13
N ASN A 127 12.08 25.38 10.96
CA ASN A 127 12.11 26.33 9.86
C ASN A 127 13.28 27.31 10.03
N GLY A 128 14.11 27.47 8.99
CA GLY A 128 15.32 28.28 9.02
C GLY A 128 16.58 27.55 9.48
N TRP A 129 16.50 26.25 9.82
CA TRP A 129 17.68 25.47 10.18
C TRP A 129 18.45 25.03 8.94
N ALA A 130 19.77 25.21 8.93
CA ALA A 130 20.61 24.93 7.77
C ALA A 130 20.94 23.43 7.56
N ASN A 131 21.01 22.65 8.63
CA ASN A 131 21.38 21.23 8.61
C ASN A 131 20.52 20.44 9.58
N VAL A 132 19.38 19.93 9.12
CA VAL A 132 18.47 19.11 9.93
C VAL A 132 18.64 17.64 9.57
N GLY A 133 19.07 16.85 10.53
CA GLY A 133 19.21 15.40 10.39
C GLY A 133 17.92 14.61 10.71
N PRO A 134 17.95 13.28 10.53
CA PRO A 134 16.79 12.43 10.74
C PRO A 134 16.31 12.34 12.21
N LEU A 135 17.18 12.49 13.22
CA LEU A 135 16.78 12.55 14.64
C LEU A 135 16.14 13.91 14.97
N GLN A 136 16.79 15.00 14.57
CA GLN A 136 16.26 16.35 14.75
C GLN A 136 14.90 16.51 14.06
N SER A 137 14.76 16.04 12.81
CA SER A 137 13.47 16.06 12.11
C SER A 137 12.40 15.19 12.79
N LEU A 138 12.77 14.11 13.47
CA LEU A 138 11.81 13.28 14.22
C LEU A 138 11.36 13.99 15.51
N ALA A 139 12.27 14.65 16.22
CA ALA A 139 11.97 15.39 17.45
C ALA A 139 11.20 16.70 17.19
N GLY A 140 11.59 17.45 16.16
CA GLY A 140 11.06 18.79 15.86
C GLY A 140 9.87 18.83 14.90
N THR A 141 9.32 17.67 14.50
CA THR A 141 8.20 17.59 13.54
C THR A 141 6.87 18.11 14.09
N ARG A 142 6.68 18.04 15.41
CA ARG A 142 5.49 18.54 16.11
C ARG A 142 5.80 19.87 16.82
N PRO A 143 4.77 20.66 17.16
CA PRO A 143 4.96 21.97 17.80
C PRO A 143 5.58 21.89 19.21
N GLU A 144 5.47 20.73 19.87
CA GLU A 144 5.95 20.50 21.23
C GLU A 144 6.83 19.24 21.28
N ASP A 145 7.70 19.14 22.29
CA ASP A 145 8.46 17.92 22.59
C ASP A 145 7.54 16.87 23.23
N ASP A 146 6.76 16.18 22.40
CA ASP A 146 5.80 15.14 22.79
C ASP A 146 6.06 13.77 22.11
N MET A 147 7.21 13.66 21.42
CA MET A 147 7.59 12.45 20.69
C MET A 147 8.22 11.43 21.64
N ILE A 148 7.52 10.32 21.91
CA ILE A 148 8.03 9.21 22.73
C ILE A 148 8.49 8.08 21.80
N VAL A 149 9.70 7.58 22.05
CA VAL A 149 10.30 6.52 21.25
C VAL A 149 10.82 5.36 22.09
N ALA A 150 10.77 4.17 21.51
CA ALA A 150 11.52 3.00 21.95
C ALA A 150 12.82 2.88 21.15
N LEU A 151 13.90 2.48 21.83
CA LEU A 151 15.20 2.22 21.22
C LEU A 151 15.46 0.69 21.21
N PRO A 152 15.68 0.06 20.03
CA PRO A 152 16.04 -1.36 19.96
C PRO A 152 17.37 -1.64 20.66
N GLU A 153 17.36 -2.54 21.63
CA GLU A 153 18.53 -2.84 22.48
C GLU A 153 19.69 -3.45 21.69
N ASP A 154 19.40 -4.26 20.67
CA ASP A 154 20.40 -4.90 19.81
C ASP A 154 21.18 -3.89 18.92
N ARG A 155 20.74 -2.62 18.90
CA ARG A 155 21.30 -1.53 18.09
C ARG A 155 21.64 -0.30 18.92
N LEU A 156 21.79 -0.45 20.24
CA LEU A 156 22.03 0.63 21.19
C LEU A 156 23.37 0.44 21.90
N GLU A 157 24.21 1.47 21.86
CA GLU A 157 25.40 1.59 22.71
C GLU A 157 25.14 2.65 23.79
N VAL A 158 25.46 2.33 25.04
CA VAL A 158 25.21 3.18 26.20
C VAL A 158 26.53 3.61 26.83
N ASP A 159 26.77 4.92 26.84
CA ASP A 159 27.90 5.55 27.52
C ASP A 159 27.38 6.43 28.66
N VAL A 160 27.25 5.81 29.84
CA VAL A 160 26.74 6.48 31.04
C VAL A 160 27.69 7.58 31.51
N ALA A 161 29.00 7.40 31.36
CA ALA A 161 30.00 8.36 31.86
C ALA A 161 29.92 9.70 31.13
N ASN A 162 29.62 9.68 29.83
CA ASN A 162 29.46 10.87 29.01
C ASN A 162 27.99 11.28 28.80
N ALA A 163 27.04 10.56 29.42
CA ALA A 163 25.61 10.73 29.21
C ALA A 163 25.19 10.64 27.73
N VAL A 164 25.74 9.68 26.98
CA VAL A 164 25.49 9.48 25.54
C VAL A 164 24.86 8.13 25.25
N LEU A 165 23.88 8.10 24.34
CA LEU A 165 23.28 6.93 23.73
C LEU A 165 23.56 6.95 22.22
N ARG A 166 24.09 5.87 21.66
CA ARG A 166 24.36 5.75 20.21
C ARG A 166 23.52 4.67 19.56
N ILE A 167 22.79 5.03 18.52
CA ILE A 167 21.88 4.12 17.80
C ILE A 167 22.34 3.83 16.38
N ALA A 168 22.08 2.60 15.91
CA ALA A 168 22.27 2.18 14.52
C ALA A 168 20.94 1.94 13.77
N ALA A 169 19.81 2.33 14.36
CA ALA A 169 18.48 2.18 13.76
C ALA A 169 17.59 3.37 14.11
N ILE A 170 16.62 3.70 13.25
CA ILE A 170 15.64 4.75 13.53
C ILE A 170 14.83 4.37 14.79
N PRO A 171 14.63 5.29 15.75
CA PRO A 171 13.77 5.06 16.90
C PRO A 171 12.33 4.71 16.50
N ILE A 172 11.68 3.85 17.28
CA ILE A 172 10.30 3.44 17.04
C ILE A 172 9.37 4.34 17.85
N GLN A 173 8.48 5.08 17.19
CA GLN A 173 7.45 5.88 17.86
C GLN A 173 6.50 4.97 18.64
N ILE A 174 6.28 5.26 19.92
CA ILE A 174 5.40 4.52 20.82
C ILE A 174 4.39 5.48 21.46
N PRO A 175 3.18 5.00 21.83
CA PRO A 175 2.15 5.90 22.33
C PRO A 175 2.42 6.40 23.75
N GLU A 176 3.04 5.57 24.59
CA GLU A 176 3.39 5.86 25.98
C GLU A 176 4.31 4.77 26.54
N ARG A 177 4.79 4.94 27.79
CA ARG A 177 5.80 4.12 28.46
C ARG A 177 5.38 2.70 28.84
N PHE A 178 4.13 2.50 29.27
CA PHE A 178 3.67 1.24 29.85
C PHE A 178 2.44 0.69 29.14
N TYR A 179 2.21 -0.62 29.28
CA TYR A 179 1.02 -1.27 28.77
C TYR A 179 0.58 -2.45 29.64
N SER A 180 -0.70 -2.81 29.52
CA SER A 180 -1.33 -3.93 30.23
C SER A 180 -2.39 -4.59 29.35
N LEU A 181 -2.66 -5.88 29.59
CA LEU A 181 -3.78 -6.61 29.00
C LEU A 181 -4.97 -6.63 29.98
N VAL A 182 -6.10 -6.06 29.57
CA VAL A 182 -7.28 -5.89 30.43
C VAL A 182 -8.59 -6.27 29.73
N THR A 183 -9.62 -6.55 30.53
CA THR A 183 -11.02 -6.47 30.09
C THR A 183 -11.69 -5.27 30.74
N VAL A 184 -12.61 -4.61 30.03
CA VAL A 184 -13.34 -3.44 30.54
C VAL A 184 -14.64 -3.90 31.18
N LEU A 185 -14.85 -3.54 32.45
CA LEU A 185 -16.05 -3.89 33.21
C LEU A 185 -17.18 -2.87 33.00
N GLY A 186 -16.84 -1.61 32.74
CA GLY A 186 -17.79 -0.52 32.50
C GLY A 186 -17.30 0.81 33.03
N PRO A 187 -18.10 1.89 32.87
CA PRO A 187 -17.76 3.19 33.43
C PRO A 187 -17.75 3.16 34.95
N ASN A 188 -16.87 3.95 35.56
CA ASN A 188 -16.90 4.24 36.99
C ASN A 188 -17.76 5.49 37.24
N GLU A 189 -19.01 5.28 37.66
CA GLU A 189 -20.00 6.34 37.93
C GLU A 189 -19.63 7.26 39.11
N ALA A 190 -18.57 6.94 39.87
CA ALA A 190 -18.05 7.84 40.91
C ALA A 190 -17.37 9.09 40.35
N TYR A 191 -17.05 9.11 39.05
CA TYR A 191 -16.41 10.22 38.36
C TYR A 191 -17.39 10.95 37.44
N PRO A 192 -17.21 12.26 37.20
CA PRO A 192 -18.11 13.02 36.35
C PRO A 192 -18.11 12.52 34.89
N PRO A 193 -19.24 12.69 34.17
CA PRO A 193 -19.31 12.40 32.74
C PRO A 193 -18.37 13.32 31.95
N ALA A 194 -17.95 12.86 30.77
CA ALA A 194 -17.24 13.73 29.82
C ALA A 194 -18.09 14.96 29.45
N THR A 195 -17.44 16.07 29.08
CA THR A 195 -18.12 17.29 28.66
C THR A 195 -18.55 17.25 27.18
N ASP A 196 -17.85 16.47 26.36
CA ASP A 196 -18.07 16.37 24.91
C ASP A 196 -18.03 14.90 24.47
N CYS A 197 -18.88 14.52 23.52
CA CYS A 197 -18.95 13.18 22.96
C CYS A 197 -19.86 13.13 21.71
N PRO A 198 -19.76 12.09 20.85
CA PRO A 198 -20.21 12.18 19.47
C PRO A 198 -21.73 12.18 19.26
N SER A 199 -22.53 11.69 20.22
CA SER A 199 -23.94 11.40 19.92
C SER A 199 -24.96 11.37 21.05
N ARG A 200 -24.55 11.29 22.32
CA ARG A 200 -25.49 11.14 23.43
C ARG A 200 -25.08 11.98 24.62
N GLN A 201 -25.90 12.98 24.93
CA GLN A 201 -25.85 13.70 26.19
C GLN A 201 -26.84 13.05 27.20
N PRO A 202 -26.48 12.89 28.48
CA PRO A 202 -25.14 13.13 29.03
C PRO A 202 -24.12 12.10 28.50
N CYS A 203 -22.88 12.54 28.30
CA CYS A 203 -21.79 11.67 27.89
C CYS A 203 -21.47 10.62 28.98
N PRO A 204 -20.90 9.46 28.64
CA PRO A 204 -20.41 8.54 29.65
C PRO A 204 -19.19 9.11 30.41
N PRO A 205 -18.91 8.64 31.64
CA PRO A 205 -17.64 8.90 32.32
C PRO A 205 -16.43 8.46 31.51
N GLU A 206 -15.37 9.27 31.53
CA GLU A 206 -14.06 8.93 30.95
C GLU A 206 -13.29 7.91 31.80
N TYR A 207 -13.74 7.65 33.02
CA TYR A 207 -13.12 6.71 33.94
C TYR A 207 -13.77 5.35 33.79
N GLN A 208 -12.95 4.33 33.53
CA GLN A 208 -13.42 2.96 33.29
C GLN A 208 -12.88 2.04 34.38
N GLN A 209 -13.74 1.15 34.89
CA GLN A 209 -13.28 0.01 35.67
C GLN A 209 -12.76 -1.07 34.73
N VAL A 210 -11.54 -1.53 34.98
CA VAL A 210 -10.91 -2.60 34.22
C VAL A 210 -10.48 -3.73 35.13
N ARG A 211 -10.36 -4.92 34.57
CA ARG A 211 -9.78 -6.07 35.24
C ARG A 211 -8.59 -6.59 34.45
N HIS A 212 -7.47 -6.75 35.15
CA HIS A 212 -6.22 -7.21 34.56
C HIS A 212 -6.25 -8.69 34.23
N TYR A 213 -5.52 -9.05 33.19
CA TYR A 213 -5.21 -10.44 32.87
C TYR A 213 -4.26 -11.02 33.92
N ASN A 214 -4.58 -12.19 34.43
CA ASN A 214 -3.77 -12.89 35.39
C ASN A 214 -2.97 -13.99 34.67
N PRO A 215 -1.62 -13.86 34.58
CA PRO A 215 -0.79 -14.84 33.89
C PRO A 215 -0.79 -16.22 34.58
N VAL A 216 -1.11 -16.29 35.88
CA VAL A 216 -1.12 -17.56 36.64
C VAL A 216 -2.35 -18.40 36.32
N THR A 217 -3.53 -17.78 36.25
CA THR A 217 -4.80 -18.46 35.95
C THR A 217 -5.13 -18.46 34.46
N GLN A 218 -4.39 -17.68 33.67
CA GLN A 218 -4.61 -17.43 32.25
C GLN A 218 -5.99 -16.85 31.93
N ALA A 219 -6.55 -16.04 32.84
CA ALA A 219 -7.89 -15.46 32.73
C ALA A 219 -7.94 -13.99 33.18
N PHE A 220 -9.03 -13.29 32.86
CA PHE A 220 -9.33 -11.96 33.42
C PHE A 220 -9.95 -12.09 34.82
N ASP A 221 -9.17 -12.52 35.79
CA ASP A 221 -9.51 -12.61 37.22
C ASP A 221 -8.50 -11.90 38.14
N GLY A 222 -7.61 -11.09 37.54
CA GLY A 222 -6.62 -10.29 38.26
C GLY A 222 -7.20 -9.07 38.97
N ALA A 223 -6.31 -8.13 39.31
CA ALA A 223 -6.69 -6.90 40.01
C ALA A 223 -7.76 -6.10 39.23
N VAL A 224 -8.66 -5.47 39.98
CA VAL A 224 -9.63 -4.51 39.43
C VAL A 224 -9.21 -3.12 39.83
N GLU A 225 -9.19 -2.20 38.87
CA GLU A 225 -8.90 -0.80 39.14
C GLU A 225 -9.66 0.15 38.21
N THR A 226 -9.55 1.44 38.51
CA THR A 226 -10.09 2.51 37.68
C THR A 226 -8.96 3.13 36.86
N VAL A 227 -9.15 3.21 35.56
CA VAL A 227 -8.24 3.89 34.63
C VAL A 227 -8.92 5.11 34.03
N TYR A 228 -8.14 6.14 33.71
CA TYR A 228 -8.60 7.28 32.93
C TYR A 228 -8.51 6.94 31.44
N TRP A 229 -9.65 6.83 30.78
CA TRP A 229 -9.78 6.51 29.36
C TRP A 229 -10.44 7.69 28.63
N PRO A 230 -9.63 8.66 28.15
CA PRO A 230 -10.15 9.93 27.64
C PRO A 230 -11.00 9.74 26.39
N GLN A 231 -12.03 10.58 26.28
CA GLN A 231 -12.64 10.92 25.01
C GLN A 231 -11.69 11.87 24.28
N ALA A 232 -11.32 11.54 23.04
CA ALA A 232 -10.52 12.48 22.24
C ALA A 232 -11.40 13.66 21.82
N ALA A 233 -10.84 14.88 21.83
CA ALA A 233 -11.53 16.05 21.31
C ALA A 233 -11.88 15.86 19.83
N ALA A 234 -13.04 16.39 19.42
CA ALA A 234 -13.42 16.37 18.02
C ALA A 234 -12.47 17.23 17.17
N GLY A 235 -12.14 16.76 15.96
CA GLY A 235 -11.50 17.60 14.96
C GLY A 235 -12.47 18.62 14.36
N GLU A 236 -11.99 19.47 13.45
CA GLU A 236 -12.81 20.48 12.76
C GLU A 236 -14.03 19.92 12.02
N ASN A 237 -13.95 18.66 11.60
CA ASN A 237 -15.04 17.92 10.95
C ASN A 237 -16.04 17.32 11.96
N GLY A 238 -15.93 17.62 13.25
CA GLY A 238 -16.80 17.07 14.30
C GLY A 238 -16.58 15.59 14.58
N VAL A 239 -15.55 14.96 14.01
CA VAL A 239 -15.23 13.54 14.25
C VAL A 239 -14.24 13.43 15.40
N HIS A 240 -14.56 12.59 16.37
CA HIS A 240 -13.66 12.24 17.46
C HIS A 240 -12.72 11.10 17.00
N PRO A 241 -11.39 11.26 17.09
CA PRO A 241 -10.43 10.19 16.76
C PRO A 241 -10.67 8.90 17.55
N SER A 242 -11.13 9.04 18.80
CA SER A 242 -11.56 7.95 19.67
C SER A 242 -12.64 8.39 20.64
N THR A 243 -13.45 7.43 21.09
CA THR A 243 -14.48 7.61 22.12
C THR A 243 -14.49 6.42 23.05
N SER A 244 -14.81 6.65 24.33
CA SER A 244 -15.05 5.59 25.33
C SER A 244 -16.49 5.05 25.27
N GLN A 245 -17.38 5.66 24.47
CA GLN A 245 -18.78 5.24 24.36
C GLN A 245 -18.89 3.76 23.99
N TRP A 246 -19.53 2.98 24.86
CA TRP A 246 -19.78 1.54 24.68
C TRP A 246 -18.52 0.68 24.51
N ILE A 247 -17.35 1.15 24.95
CA ILE A 247 -16.10 0.38 24.85
C ILE A 247 -16.20 -1.01 25.53
N ALA A 248 -16.88 -1.09 26.68
CA ALA A 248 -17.11 -2.34 27.40
C ALA A 248 -17.99 -3.35 26.64
N ARG A 249 -18.75 -2.89 25.63
CA ARG A 249 -19.62 -3.71 24.78
C ARG A 249 -19.02 -3.93 23.38
N SER A 250 -17.81 -3.44 23.13
CA SER A 250 -17.18 -3.48 21.82
C SER A 250 -16.84 -4.92 21.43
N PRO A 251 -17.34 -5.45 20.29
CA PRO A 251 -17.10 -6.84 19.89
C PRO A 251 -15.61 -7.17 19.72
N ALA A 252 -14.81 -6.24 19.22
CA ALA A 252 -13.37 -6.42 19.08
C ALA A 252 -12.65 -6.58 20.43
N GLY A 253 -13.24 -6.07 21.51
CA GLY A 253 -12.73 -6.16 22.86
C GLY A 253 -13.03 -7.46 23.60
N ALA A 254 -13.74 -8.40 22.98
CA ALA A 254 -14.21 -9.62 23.65
C ALA A 254 -13.05 -10.50 24.20
N ALA A 255 -11.89 -10.49 23.54
CA ALA A 255 -10.69 -11.19 24.01
C ALA A 255 -9.78 -10.30 24.88
N GLY A 256 -10.26 -9.14 25.30
CA GLY A 256 -9.52 -8.10 26.01
C GLY A 256 -8.85 -7.08 25.10
N TRP A 257 -8.34 -6.04 25.75
CA TRP A 257 -7.62 -4.91 25.16
C TRP A 257 -6.23 -4.82 25.76
N TYR A 258 -5.24 -4.63 24.90
CA TYR A 258 -4.02 -3.96 25.34
C TYR A 258 -4.33 -2.48 25.52
N ILE A 259 -4.07 -1.94 26.71
CA ILE A 259 -4.10 -0.51 26.99
C ILE A 259 -2.66 -0.02 27.16
N TYR A 260 -2.31 1.08 26.50
CA TYR A 260 -1.01 1.73 26.59
C TYR A 260 -1.19 3.08 27.25
N GLY A 261 -0.30 3.45 28.15
CA GLY A 261 -0.47 4.63 28.99
C GLY A 261 0.60 4.77 30.05
N ALA A 262 0.39 5.72 30.94
CA ALA A 262 1.25 5.95 32.10
C ALA A 262 0.45 6.48 33.28
N GLN A 263 1.04 6.41 34.46
CA GLN A 263 0.42 6.94 35.67
C GLN A 263 0.47 8.48 35.66
N GLN A 264 -0.68 9.09 35.95
CA GLN A 264 -0.87 10.52 36.09
C GLN A 264 -0.47 10.96 37.51
N SER A 265 -0.32 12.28 37.70
CA SER A 265 -0.01 12.87 39.00
C SER A 265 -1.02 12.58 40.11
N ASP A 266 -2.27 12.23 39.76
CA ASP A 266 -3.32 11.81 40.70
C ASP A 266 -3.26 10.31 41.06
N GLY A 267 -2.31 9.58 40.47
CA GLY A 267 -2.11 8.15 40.69
C GLY A 267 -2.94 7.22 39.80
N LEU A 268 -3.79 7.74 38.91
CA LEU A 268 -4.56 6.93 37.96
C LEU A 268 -3.73 6.61 36.71
N PHE A 269 -4.01 5.46 36.09
CA PHE A 269 -3.40 5.12 34.81
C PHE A 269 -4.17 5.80 33.67
N GLY A 270 -3.51 6.72 32.96
CA GLY A 270 -4.06 7.41 31.81
C GLY A 270 -3.80 6.66 30.51
N VAL A 271 -4.87 6.18 29.87
CA VAL A 271 -4.80 5.45 28.59
C VAL A 271 -4.55 6.43 27.44
N LYS A 272 -3.56 6.11 26.61
CA LYS A 272 -3.13 6.87 25.42
C LYS A 272 -3.36 6.12 24.11
N ALA A 273 -3.32 4.79 24.14
CA ALA A 273 -3.64 3.96 22.99
C ALA A 273 -4.23 2.63 23.39
N ILE A 274 -4.91 1.97 22.44
CA ILE A 274 -5.48 0.64 22.64
C ILE A 274 -5.23 -0.29 21.46
N SER A 275 -5.28 -1.60 21.72
CA SER A 275 -5.22 -2.60 20.65
C SER A 275 -6.03 -3.84 21.01
N PRO A 276 -6.88 -4.39 20.11
CA PRO A 276 -7.66 -5.59 20.41
C PRO A 276 -6.76 -6.83 20.49
N ASN A 277 -6.81 -7.58 21.59
CA ASN A 277 -5.95 -8.76 21.77
C ASN A 277 -6.18 -9.82 20.69
N SER A 278 -7.43 -10.06 20.30
CA SER A 278 -7.80 -11.05 19.28
C SER A 278 -7.17 -10.81 17.91
N LEU A 279 -6.68 -9.60 17.63
CA LEU A 279 -6.10 -9.27 16.33
C LEU A 279 -4.69 -9.83 16.16
N PHE A 280 -3.93 -10.01 17.24
CA PHE A 280 -2.51 -10.35 17.20
C PHE A 280 -2.21 -11.82 17.53
N GLN A 281 -3.24 -12.61 17.86
CA GLN A 281 -3.11 -14.04 18.12
C GLN A 281 -2.82 -14.81 16.83
N LEU A 282 -1.95 -15.83 16.90
CA LEU A 282 -1.65 -16.73 15.77
C LEU A 282 -2.74 -17.76 15.51
N THR A 283 -4.01 -17.36 15.64
CA THR A 283 -5.17 -18.21 15.33
C THR A 283 -6.09 -17.45 14.39
N PRO A 284 -6.08 -17.75 13.08
CA PRO A 284 -6.92 -17.04 12.13
C PRO A 284 -8.37 -17.46 12.32
N GLN A 285 -9.29 -16.49 12.23
CA GLN A 285 -10.73 -16.77 12.31
C GLN A 285 -11.25 -17.44 11.04
N ARG A 286 -10.53 -17.32 9.92
CA ARG A 286 -10.88 -17.93 8.64
C ARG A 286 -9.62 -18.31 7.86
N LEU A 287 -9.68 -19.49 7.23
CA LEU A 287 -8.70 -19.94 6.24
C LEU A 287 -9.25 -19.75 4.83
N VAL A 288 -8.39 -19.28 3.92
CA VAL A 288 -8.65 -19.18 2.48
C VAL A 288 -7.49 -19.90 1.77
N THR A 289 -7.78 -21.07 1.22
CA THR A 289 -6.75 -21.97 0.67
C THR A 289 -6.89 -22.10 -0.83
N GLY A 290 -5.77 -22.22 -1.51
CA GLY A 290 -5.70 -22.32 -2.96
C GLY A 290 -5.59 -20.96 -3.63
N ARG A 291 -4.69 -20.89 -4.62
CA ARG A 291 -4.32 -19.65 -5.34
C ARG A 291 -5.52 -18.83 -5.81
N THR A 292 -6.49 -19.45 -6.48
CA THR A 292 -7.66 -18.74 -7.03
C THR A 292 -8.50 -18.10 -5.94
N GLU A 293 -8.77 -18.81 -4.83
CA GLU A 293 -9.63 -18.26 -3.78
C GLU A 293 -8.90 -17.23 -2.91
N ALA A 294 -7.59 -17.38 -2.72
CA ALA A 294 -6.77 -16.36 -2.11
C ALA A 294 -6.73 -15.07 -2.95
N LEU A 295 -6.59 -15.16 -4.28
CA LEU A 295 -6.71 -14.00 -5.18
C LEU A 295 -8.11 -13.37 -5.15
N ASN A 296 -9.17 -14.19 -5.15
CA ASN A 296 -10.54 -13.68 -5.01
C ASN A 296 -10.75 -12.95 -3.67
N TYR A 297 -10.10 -13.42 -2.60
CA TYR A 297 -10.16 -12.77 -1.31
C TYR A 297 -9.45 -11.41 -1.32
N ILE A 298 -8.26 -11.31 -1.92
CA ILE A 298 -7.56 -10.03 -2.11
C ILE A 298 -8.46 -9.03 -2.84
N ASN A 299 -8.96 -9.41 -4.02
CA ASN A 299 -9.70 -8.50 -4.91
C ASN A 299 -11.08 -8.10 -4.34
N PHE A 300 -11.79 -9.05 -3.72
CA PHE A 300 -13.22 -8.87 -3.40
C PHE A 300 -13.62 -9.24 -1.97
N GLY A 301 -12.84 -10.08 -1.29
CA GLY A 301 -13.18 -10.61 0.02
C GLY A 301 -12.79 -9.65 1.14
N ASN A 302 -11.57 -9.11 1.07
CA ASN A 302 -10.95 -8.32 2.12
C ASN A 302 -11.80 -7.12 2.50
N TRP A 303 -12.33 -6.37 1.52
CA TRP A 303 -13.11 -5.15 1.75
C TRP A 303 -14.63 -5.33 1.60
N ARG A 304 -15.12 -6.58 1.57
CA ARG A 304 -16.55 -6.85 1.44
C ARG A 304 -17.32 -6.34 2.67
N GLN A 305 -18.51 -5.78 2.44
CA GLN A 305 -19.47 -5.38 3.49
C GLN A 305 -18.87 -4.45 4.57
N THR A 306 -17.97 -3.54 4.18
CA THR A 306 -17.29 -2.63 5.13
C THR A 306 -18.26 -1.91 6.07
N PRO A 307 -19.34 -1.25 5.59
CA PRO A 307 -20.26 -0.56 6.49
C PRO A 307 -20.95 -1.47 7.50
N GLN A 308 -21.31 -2.70 7.11
CA GLN A 308 -22.03 -3.66 7.96
C GLN A 308 -21.13 -4.29 9.03
N ARG A 309 -19.81 -4.14 8.91
CA ARG A 309 -18.81 -4.74 9.82
C ARG A 309 -18.30 -3.76 10.86
N LYS A 310 -18.91 -2.58 11.01
CA LYS A 310 -18.52 -1.58 11.99
C LYS A 310 -18.40 -2.17 13.41
N GLY A 311 -17.37 -1.78 14.16
CA GLY A 311 -17.08 -2.26 15.50
C GLY A 311 -16.44 -3.65 15.57
N THR A 312 -16.17 -4.31 14.43
CA THR A 312 -15.59 -5.65 14.39
C THR A 312 -14.14 -5.65 13.94
N ALA A 313 -13.39 -6.66 14.42
CA ALA A 313 -12.05 -6.99 13.98
C ALA A 313 -12.05 -8.42 13.39
N GLN A 314 -11.28 -8.64 12.33
CA GLN A 314 -11.20 -9.92 11.62
C GLN A 314 -9.75 -10.31 11.36
N SER A 315 -9.46 -11.61 11.47
CA SER A 315 -8.17 -12.23 11.16
C SER A 315 -8.37 -13.35 10.12
N VAL A 316 -7.78 -13.23 8.93
CA VAL A 316 -7.92 -14.21 7.83
C VAL A 316 -6.56 -14.63 7.33
N PHE A 317 -6.30 -15.94 7.31
CA PHE A 317 -5.11 -16.49 6.67
C PHE A 317 -5.43 -16.95 5.25
N ALA A 318 -4.62 -16.51 4.29
CA ALA A 318 -4.73 -16.88 2.89
C ALA A 318 -3.41 -17.45 2.38
N THR A 319 -3.46 -18.58 1.69
CA THR A 319 -2.28 -19.26 1.14
C THR A 319 -2.56 -19.82 -0.25
N PRO A 320 -1.58 -19.80 -1.18
CA PRO A 320 -1.78 -20.36 -2.51
C PRO A 320 -1.86 -21.90 -2.49
N ASN A 321 -1.35 -22.51 -1.42
CA ASN A 321 -1.32 -23.96 -1.23
C ASN A 321 -2.60 -24.44 -0.52
N VAL A 322 -2.88 -25.74 -0.62
CA VAL A 322 -3.90 -26.38 0.24
C VAL A 322 -3.14 -26.99 1.42
N PRO A 323 -3.09 -26.30 2.58
CA PRO A 323 -2.29 -26.75 3.69
C PRO A 323 -2.91 -27.99 4.32
N THR A 324 -2.07 -28.91 4.78
CA THR A 324 -2.47 -30.09 5.56
C THR A 324 -2.64 -29.79 7.05
N ALA A 325 -2.24 -28.60 7.51
CA ALA A 325 -2.30 -28.14 8.90
C ALA A 325 -2.58 -26.62 8.99
N LEU A 326 -2.78 -26.11 10.21
CA LEU A 326 -2.86 -24.67 10.49
C LEU A 326 -1.53 -23.95 10.15
N PRO A 327 -1.54 -22.61 9.98
CA PRO A 327 -0.33 -21.84 9.72
C PRO A 327 0.76 -22.11 10.76
N ASN A 328 1.96 -22.48 10.31
CA ASN A 328 3.09 -22.77 11.19
C ASN A 328 4.00 -21.54 11.31
N TRP A 329 3.46 -20.46 11.89
CA TRP A 329 4.25 -19.28 12.23
C TRP A 329 4.85 -19.47 13.63
N GLN A 330 6.16 -19.33 13.73
CA GLN A 330 6.97 -19.64 14.90
C GLN A 330 7.61 -18.38 15.46
N MET A 331 7.99 -18.44 16.73
CA MET A 331 8.79 -17.40 17.39
C MET A 331 9.99 -16.98 16.53
N GLY A 332 10.19 -15.67 16.34
CA GLY A 332 11.26 -15.12 15.52
C GLY A 332 10.97 -15.06 14.02
N ASP A 333 9.85 -15.60 13.55
CA ASP A 333 9.45 -15.43 12.15
C ASP A 333 9.21 -13.95 11.85
N ARG A 334 9.92 -13.45 10.82
CA ARG A 334 9.79 -12.08 10.34
C ARG A 334 8.87 -12.01 9.14
N PHE A 335 8.10 -10.93 9.04
CA PHE A 335 7.17 -10.71 7.94
C PHE A 335 7.16 -9.25 7.47
N LEU A 336 6.84 -9.07 6.20
CA LEU A 336 6.53 -7.76 5.62
C LEU A 336 5.09 -7.38 5.98
N VAL A 337 4.86 -6.12 6.28
CA VAL A 337 3.53 -5.55 6.50
C VAL A 337 3.18 -4.67 5.31
N ILE A 338 2.00 -4.90 4.73
CA ILE A 338 1.41 -4.01 3.73
C ILE A 338 0.15 -3.42 4.33
N HIS A 339 0.16 -2.11 4.55
CA HIS A 339 -0.92 -1.40 5.22
C HIS A 339 -1.83 -0.70 4.20
N LEU A 340 -3.14 -0.79 4.41
CA LEU A 340 -4.11 0.06 3.75
C LEU A 340 -5.27 0.42 4.68
N PHE A 341 -5.65 1.69 4.72
CA PHE A 341 -6.90 2.12 5.34
C PHE A 341 -7.90 2.69 4.33
N GLY A 342 -9.17 2.71 4.70
CA GLY A 342 -10.26 3.32 3.95
C GLY A 342 -10.73 4.68 4.47
N GLY A 343 -11.95 5.05 4.08
CA GLY A 343 -12.50 6.37 4.33
C GLY A 343 -13.48 6.46 5.51
N ILE A 344 -13.80 7.70 5.87
CA ILE A 344 -14.82 8.07 6.86
C ILE A 344 -16.09 8.49 6.12
N GLY A 345 -17.20 7.81 6.37
CA GLY A 345 -18.52 8.20 5.87
C GLY A 345 -19.49 8.53 7.00
N GLY A 346 -20.78 8.60 6.67
CA GLY A 346 -21.85 8.83 7.64
C GLY A 346 -22.34 10.26 7.53
N ASN A 347 -22.90 10.80 8.61
CA ASN A 347 -23.31 12.19 8.69
C ASN A 347 -22.10 13.13 8.76
N GLN A 348 -21.00 12.65 9.36
CA GLN A 348 -19.69 13.33 9.40
C GLN A 348 -18.72 12.74 8.37
N ALA A 349 -19.19 12.51 7.14
CA ALA A 349 -18.35 11.98 6.07
C ALA A 349 -17.22 12.96 5.71
N GLU A 350 -16.05 12.42 5.41
CA GLU A 350 -14.95 13.25 4.90
C GLU A 350 -15.25 13.70 3.46
N PRO A 351 -14.83 14.91 3.06
CA PRO A 351 -14.99 15.37 1.69
C PRO A 351 -14.20 14.46 0.74
N ARG A 352 -14.78 14.20 -0.44
CA ARG A 352 -14.12 13.41 -1.49
C ARG A 352 -13.22 14.31 -2.32
N SER A 353 -11.93 13.99 -2.38
CA SER A 353 -10.99 14.65 -3.28
C SER A 353 -11.30 14.35 -4.76
N VAL A 354 -11.78 13.14 -5.05
CA VAL A 354 -12.30 12.74 -6.36
C VAL A 354 -13.67 12.11 -6.17
N VAL A 355 -14.66 12.61 -6.92
CA VAL A 355 -16.05 12.12 -6.86
C VAL A 355 -16.07 10.60 -7.04
N GLY A 356 -16.79 9.90 -6.16
CA GLY A 356 -16.92 8.44 -6.22
C GLY A 356 -15.64 7.65 -5.91
N THR A 357 -14.62 8.27 -5.32
CA THR A 357 -13.34 7.62 -4.97
C THR A 357 -13.04 7.73 -3.48
N VAL A 358 -12.64 6.62 -2.87
CA VAL A 358 -12.11 6.57 -1.51
C VAL A 358 -10.63 6.23 -1.57
N THR A 359 -9.77 7.24 -1.52
CA THR A 359 -8.34 7.08 -1.79
C THR A 359 -7.66 6.15 -0.77
N GLY A 360 -7.88 6.38 0.52
CA GLY A 360 -7.17 5.68 1.58
C GLY A 360 -5.71 6.11 1.72
N HIS A 361 -4.91 5.31 2.42
CA HIS A 361 -3.46 5.49 2.59
C HIS A 361 -2.76 4.14 2.53
N TYR A 362 -1.55 4.13 1.96
CA TYR A 362 -0.73 2.95 1.76
C TYR A 362 0.63 3.14 2.41
N ALA A 363 1.11 2.13 3.13
CA ALA A 363 2.47 2.10 3.65
C ALA A 363 2.98 0.66 3.75
N TYR A 364 4.29 0.53 3.92
CA TYR A 364 4.92 -0.72 4.31
C TYR A 364 5.24 -0.72 5.81
N GLY A 365 5.66 -1.87 6.31
CA GLY A 365 6.19 -2.04 7.64
C GLY A 365 6.79 -3.43 7.77
N PHE A 366 7.22 -3.77 8.97
CA PHE A 366 7.78 -5.08 9.29
C PHE A 366 7.28 -5.53 10.64
N GLY A 367 7.28 -6.83 10.83
CA GLY A 367 6.95 -7.40 12.12
C GLY A 367 7.62 -8.72 12.36
N GLU A 368 7.40 -9.22 13.56
CA GLU A 368 7.96 -10.44 14.06
C GLU A 368 6.94 -11.16 14.96
N VAL A 369 7.03 -12.48 14.99
CA VAL A 369 6.33 -13.29 15.98
C VAL A 369 7.11 -13.27 17.28
N VAL A 370 6.53 -12.65 18.31
CA VAL A 370 7.14 -12.46 19.63
C VAL A 370 6.34 -13.15 20.72
N LEU A 371 6.93 -13.30 21.90
CA LEU A 371 6.25 -13.86 23.07
C LEU A 371 5.42 -12.75 23.70
N ASP A 372 4.14 -13.02 23.94
CA ASP A 372 3.33 -12.14 24.76
C ASP A 372 3.67 -12.36 26.24
N PRO A 373 4.23 -11.36 26.96
CA PRO A 373 4.57 -11.54 28.36
C PRO A 373 3.34 -11.71 29.27
N PHE A 374 2.14 -11.32 28.84
CA PHE A 374 0.93 -11.52 29.64
C PHE A 374 0.37 -12.93 29.48
N THR A 375 0.13 -13.37 28.25
CA THR A 375 -0.49 -14.69 28.00
C THR A 375 0.52 -15.84 27.93
N GLN A 376 1.82 -15.55 27.81
CA GLN A 376 2.89 -16.52 27.57
C GLN A 376 2.68 -17.32 26.27
N THR A 377 2.00 -16.70 25.29
CA THR A 377 1.76 -17.29 23.96
C THR A 377 2.37 -16.45 22.85
N PRO A 378 2.71 -17.05 21.69
CA PRO A 378 3.20 -16.28 20.55
C PRO A 378 2.14 -15.30 20.01
N ARG A 379 2.56 -14.09 19.69
CA ARG A 379 1.74 -13.04 19.09
C ARG A 379 2.47 -12.28 17.99
N LEU A 380 1.71 -11.60 17.15
CA LEU A 380 2.20 -10.72 16.09
C LEU A 380 2.59 -9.35 16.68
N GLN A 381 3.84 -8.92 16.49
CA GLN A 381 4.27 -7.54 16.72
C GLN A 381 4.43 -6.83 15.38
N ILE A 382 3.79 -5.67 15.23
CA ILE A 382 3.71 -4.93 13.97
C ILE A 382 4.30 -3.54 14.17
N ILE A 383 5.27 -3.19 13.33
CA ILE A 383 5.89 -1.88 13.25
C ILE A 383 5.65 -1.34 11.84
N TYR A 384 4.95 -0.22 11.73
CA TYR A 384 4.77 0.47 10.47
C TYR A 384 6.00 1.32 10.14
N ASP A 385 6.35 1.41 8.86
CA ASP A 385 7.32 2.36 8.33
C ASP A 385 6.54 3.39 7.50
N GLN A 386 5.97 4.38 8.20
CA GLN A 386 5.00 5.31 7.63
C GLN A 386 5.68 6.37 6.76
N VAL A 387 5.50 6.26 5.45
CA VAL A 387 5.72 7.36 4.50
C VAL A 387 4.42 8.15 4.42
N TYR A 388 4.22 9.12 5.32
CA TYR A 388 2.94 9.81 5.49
C TYR A 388 3.07 11.33 5.49
N SER A 389 2.24 11.99 4.67
CA SER A 389 2.25 13.44 4.54
C SER A 389 1.86 14.15 5.83
N HIS A 390 2.25 15.42 5.95
CA HIS A 390 1.77 16.29 7.02
C HIS A 390 0.24 16.32 7.04
N ASN A 391 -0.33 16.12 8.22
CA ASN A 391 -1.75 15.90 8.42
C ASN A 391 -2.24 16.63 9.69
N PRO A 392 -3.56 16.89 9.80
CA PRO A 392 -4.13 17.58 10.96
C PRO A 392 -3.97 16.82 12.28
N GLN A 393 -3.84 15.48 12.23
CA GLN A 393 -3.69 14.64 13.43
C GLN A 393 -2.26 14.65 13.98
N GLY A 394 -1.27 15.18 13.24
CA GLY A 394 0.13 15.18 13.69
C GLY A 394 0.73 13.78 13.73
N ILE A 395 0.26 12.86 12.88
CA ILE A 395 0.94 11.59 12.63
C ILE A 395 2.22 11.89 11.86
N VAL A 396 3.33 11.32 12.30
CA VAL A 396 4.67 11.64 11.80
C VAL A 396 5.18 10.50 10.93
N ALA A 397 5.75 10.84 9.77
CA ALA A 397 6.44 9.86 8.94
C ALA A 397 7.65 9.25 9.69
N GLY A 398 7.68 7.94 9.84
CA GLY A 398 8.68 7.25 10.65
C GLY A 398 8.26 5.84 11.03
N ARG A 399 9.12 5.18 11.81
CA ARG A 399 8.81 3.86 12.37
C ARG A 399 7.83 4.04 13.52
N SER A 400 6.70 3.34 13.51
CA SER A 400 5.67 3.46 14.54
C SER A 400 5.16 2.10 14.97
N LEU A 401 5.07 1.88 16.28
CA LEU A 401 4.35 0.74 16.82
C LEU A 401 2.89 0.78 16.33
N TRP A 402 2.28 -0.38 16.08
CA TRP A 402 0.87 -0.45 15.67
C TRP A 402 -0.06 0.36 16.58
N ALA A 403 0.18 0.28 17.90
CA ALA A 403 -0.59 1.01 18.89
C ALA A 403 -0.44 2.54 18.78
N GLU A 404 0.70 3.06 18.32
CA GLU A 404 0.86 4.51 18.10
C GLU A 404 0.14 4.96 16.83
N TYR A 405 0.34 4.26 15.72
CA TYR A 405 -0.22 4.70 14.44
C TYR A 405 -1.73 4.43 14.33
N ALA A 406 -2.16 3.21 14.67
CA ALA A 406 -3.57 2.82 14.57
C ALA A 406 -4.30 3.12 15.88
N GLY A 407 -3.74 2.67 17.01
CA GLY A 407 -4.44 2.60 18.30
C GLY A 407 -4.46 3.87 19.15
N ASN A 408 -3.68 4.90 18.80
CA ASN A 408 -3.57 6.12 19.61
C ASN A 408 -4.92 6.83 19.68
N LEU A 409 -5.37 7.15 20.90
CA LEU A 409 -6.71 7.68 21.11
C LEU A 409 -6.88 9.09 20.52
N GLN A 410 -5.81 9.88 20.47
CA GLN A 410 -5.85 11.27 20.01
C GLN A 410 -5.54 11.38 18.51
N ARG A 411 -4.57 10.61 18.01
CA ARG A 411 -4.03 10.78 16.65
C ARG A 411 -4.28 9.59 15.74
N GLY A 412 -4.56 8.41 16.30
CA GLY A 412 -4.66 7.16 15.57
C GLY A 412 -5.95 7.01 14.77
N TRP A 413 -5.97 6.01 13.89
CA TRP A 413 -7.06 5.78 12.94
C TRP A 413 -8.06 4.69 13.33
N LEU A 414 -7.80 3.92 14.40
CA LEU A 414 -8.57 2.71 14.75
C LEU A 414 -10.08 2.97 14.92
N GLY A 415 -10.43 4.07 15.59
CA GLY A 415 -11.83 4.44 15.87
C GLY A 415 -12.57 5.03 14.67
N THR A 416 -11.85 5.61 13.71
CA THR A 416 -12.46 6.44 12.66
C THR A 416 -12.39 5.83 11.27
N ARG A 417 -11.41 4.96 10.98
CA ARG A 417 -11.22 4.36 9.65
C ARG A 417 -11.24 2.83 9.70
N PRO A 418 -11.68 2.15 8.63
CA PRO A 418 -11.40 0.74 8.48
C PRO A 418 -9.95 0.54 8.02
N ILE A 419 -9.23 -0.39 8.66
CA ILE A 419 -7.83 -0.72 8.38
C ILE A 419 -7.76 -2.17 7.90
N SER A 420 -6.86 -2.45 6.96
CA SER A 420 -6.45 -3.79 6.59
C SER A 420 -4.93 -3.84 6.47
N ASP A 421 -4.30 -4.61 7.34
CA ASP A 421 -2.88 -4.96 7.26
C ASP A 421 -2.75 -6.37 6.67
N VAL A 422 -1.91 -6.55 5.65
CA VAL A 422 -1.46 -7.89 5.21
C VAL A 422 -0.09 -8.15 5.78
N LEU A 423 0.02 -9.21 6.57
CA LEU A 423 1.30 -9.74 7.00
C LEU A 423 1.73 -10.80 5.99
N VAL A 424 2.90 -10.61 5.40
CA VAL A 424 3.41 -11.45 4.31
C VAL A 424 4.64 -12.19 4.81
N LYS A 425 4.51 -13.50 4.97
CA LYS A 425 5.65 -14.39 5.17
C LYS A 425 6.05 -14.96 3.82
N ILE A 426 7.21 -14.54 3.33
CA ILE A 426 7.78 -14.96 2.06
C ILE A 426 9.27 -15.27 2.25
N PRO A 427 9.67 -16.56 2.23
CA PRO A 427 11.03 -16.96 2.57
C PRO A 427 12.12 -16.27 1.76
N SER A 428 11.89 -16.01 0.47
CA SER A 428 12.88 -15.39 -0.41
C SER A 428 13.24 -13.95 -0.01
N LEU A 429 12.35 -13.26 0.71
CA LEU A 429 12.58 -11.88 1.15
C LEU A 429 13.10 -11.81 2.60
N SER A 430 12.64 -12.72 3.48
CA SER A 430 13.00 -12.73 4.90
C SER A 430 14.34 -13.42 5.21
N HIS A 431 14.88 -14.21 4.28
CA HIS A 431 16.14 -14.94 4.45
C HIS A 431 17.36 -14.04 4.35
N VAL A 432 18.37 -14.29 5.18
CA VAL A 432 19.68 -13.65 5.09
C VAL A 432 20.61 -14.55 4.29
N TYR A 433 20.98 -14.11 3.09
CA TYR A 433 21.81 -14.86 2.17
C TYR A 433 23.29 -14.73 2.55
N ARG A 434 24.02 -15.86 2.55
CA ARG A 434 25.45 -15.91 2.84
C ARG A 434 26.22 -16.55 1.70
N PHE A 435 27.02 -15.75 0.99
CA PHE A 435 27.84 -16.15 -0.15
C PHE A 435 29.32 -16.12 0.26
N GLY A 436 29.73 -17.07 1.11
CA GLY A 436 31.00 -16.99 1.83
C GLY A 436 30.94 -15.94 2.94
N GLU A 437 31.89 -15.00 2.96
CA GLU A 437 31.92 -13.86 3.90
C GLU A 437 30.93 -12.75 3.51
N THR A 438 30.41 -12.78 2.27
CA THR A 438 29.49 -11.77 1.76
C THR A 438 28.06 -12.08 2.19
N THR A 439 27.41 -11.12 2.85
CA THR A 439 26.00 -11.25 3.27
C THR A 439 25.07 -10.31 2.54
N LEU A 440 23.88 -10.79 2.18
CA LEU A 440 22.82 -10.00 1.57
C LEU A 440 21.52 -10.19 2.36
N ASN A 441 20.92 -9.09 2.82
CA ASN A 441 19.70 -9.10 3.64
C ASN A 441 18.64 -8.19 3.02
N PRO A 442 17.67 -8.74 2.26
CA PRO A 442 16.69 -7.93 1.53
C PRO A 442 15.81 -7.06 2.43
N PHE A 443 15.40 -7.57 3.60
CA PHE A 443 14.63 -6.79 4.57
C PHE A 443 15.42 -5.60 5.11
N ALA A 444 16.71 -5.78 5.44
CA ALA A 444 17.54 -4.68 5.91
C ALA A 444 17.72 -3.60 4.83
N THR A 445 17.95 -4.01 3.57
CA THR A 445 17.99 -3.07 2.45
C THR A 445 16.68 -2.32 2.29
N PHE A 446 15.53 -3.02 2.35
CA PHE A 446 14.24 -2.36 2.19
C PHE A 446 13.92 -1.38 3.33
N GLN A 447 14.23 -1.74 4.56
CA GLN A 447 14.09 -0.86 5.72
C GLN A 447 14.92 0.41 5.57
N ARG A 448 16.10 0.33 4.95
CA ARG A 448 16.96 1.48 4.67
C ARG A 448 16.36 2.43 3.64
N GLU A 449 15.82 1.91 2.54
CA GLU A 449 15.19 2.77 1.53
C GLU A 449 13.92 3.43 2.07
N LEU A 450 13.13 2.71 2.87
CA LEU A 450 12.00 3.31 3.59
C LEU A 450 12.46 4.38 4.59
N ALA A 451 13.56 4.14 5.31
CA ALA A 451 14.16 5.11 6.23
C ALA A 451 14.53 6.45 5.56
N VAL A 452 15.03 6.39 4.32
CA VAL A 452 15.28 7.58 3.49
C VAL A 452 13.96 8.29 3.18
N MET A 453 12.96 7.59 2.66
CA MET A 453 11.67 8.19 2.31
C MET A 453 10.95 8.81 3.51
N MET A 454 10.96 8.15 4.66
CA MET A 454 10.36 8.67 5.89
C MET A 454 11.01 9.98 6.33
N ALA A 455 12.35 10.08 6.29
CA ALA A 455 13.06 11.30 6.64
C ALA A 455 12.75 12.45 5.66
N ARG A 456 12.70 12.17 4.36
CA ARG A 456 12.30 13.15 3.33
C ARG A 456 10.89 13.69 3.55
N TYR A 457 9.96 12.82 3.96
CA TYR A 457 8.59 13.22 4.25
C TYR A 457 8.46 14.12 5.47
N ARG A 458 9.26 13.89 6.54
CA ARG A 458 9.27 14.77 7.72
C ARG A 458 9.73 16.19 7.41
N THR A 459 10.63 16.36 6.45
CA THR A 459 11.21 17.67 6.10
C THR A 459 10.60 18.29 4.85
N GLY A 460 9.75 17.56 4.12
CA GLY A 460 9.24 17.99 2.81
C GLY A 460 10.36 18.19 1.79
N ASP A 461 11.39 17.35 1.84
CA ASP A 461 12.63 17.51 1.08
C ASP A 461 13.35 18.87 1.31
N GLY A 462 13.10 19.52 2.46
CA GLY A 462 13.66 20.84 2.82
C GLY A 462 12.68 21.99 2.63
N SER A 463 11.52 21.76 2.02
CA SER A 463 10.48 22.79 1.85
C SER A 463 9.60 23.01 3.09
N GLY A 464 9.77 22.20 4.13
CA GLY A 464 8.92 22.19 5.32
C GLY A 464 7.58 21.47 5.14
N ALA A 465 7.27 20.96 3.94
CA ALA A 465 5.99 20.31 3.67
C ALA A 465 6.06 19.16 2.67
N ALA A 466 5.77 17.95 3.13
CA ALA A 466 5.26 16.86 2.31
C ALA A 466 3.73 16.94 2.24
N ILE A 467 3.18 17.20 1.04
CA ILE A 467 1.75 17.36 0.76
C ILE A 467 1.34 16.38 -0.34
N VAL A 468 0.19 15.74 -0.18
CA VAL A 468 -0.34 14.86 -1.23
C VAL A 468 -0.79 15.68 -2.43
N THR A 469 -0.22 15.38 -3.59
CA THR A 469 -0.60 15.91 -4.91
C THR A 469 -0.81 14.74 -5.87
N PRO A 470 -1.35 14.94 -7.09
CA PRO A 470 -1.45 13.85 -8.07
C PRO A 470 -0.11 13.20 -8.45
N ALA A 471 1.02 13.84 -8.15
CA ALA A 471 2.36 13.38 -8.48
C ALA A 471 3.24 13.01 -7.28
N GLN A 472 2.81 13.41 -6.08
CA GLN A 472 3.43 13.08 -4.80
C GLN A 472 2.36 12.44 -3.93
N SER A 473 2.44 11.13 -3.77
CA SER A 473 1.51 10.40 -2.92
C SER A 473 2.25 9.35 -2.13
N CYS A 474 1.80 9.13 -0.90
CA CYS A 474 2.37 8.17 0.03
C CYS A 474 2.54 6.78 -0.60
N VAL A 475 1.59 6.37 -1.46
CA VAL A 475 1.64 5.10 -2.18
C VAL A 475 2.74 5.06 -3.25
N GLN A 476 2.97 6.13 -4.00
CA GLN A 476 4.02 6.18 -5.00
C GLN A 476 5.39 6.14 -4.33
N ASP A 477 5.60 6.92 -3.26
CA ASP A 477 6.92 7.03 -2.63
C ASP A 477 7.25 5.81 -1.76
N SER A 478 6.24 5.17 -1.15
CA SER A 478 6.42 3.84 -0.52
C SER A 478 6.86 2.79 -1.56
N ASN A 479 6.28 2.83 -2.76
CA ASN A 479 6.61 1.91 -3.84
C ASN A 479 7.92 2.27 -4.56
N GLN A 480 8.32 3.54 -4.53
CA GLN A 480 9.65 3.98 -4.94
C GLN A 480 10.72 3.34 -4.06
N ALA A 481 10.56 3.34 -2.74
CA ALA A 481 11.50 2.65 -1.84
C ALA A 481 11.64 1.15 -2.18
N LEU A 482 10.54 0.48 -2.54
CA LEU A 482 10.57 -0.90 -3.00
C LEU A 482 11.33 -1.05 -4.33
N TYR A 483 11.12 -0.13 -5.27
CA TYR A 483 11.87 -0.11 -6.54
C TYR A 483 13.37 0.10 -6.32
N GLU A 484 13.74 1.06 -5.48
CA GLU A 484 15.12 1.39 -5.12
C GLU A 484 15.80 0.19 -4.44
N THR A 485 15.09 -0.51 -3.56
CA THR A 485 15.55 -1.77 -2.94
C THR A 485 15.94 -2.81 -4.00
N ILE A 486 15.10 -3.00 -5.02
CA ILE A 486 15.38 -3.94 -6.12
C ILE A 486 16.65 -3.53 -6.88
N GLN A 487 16.86 -2.23 -7.11
CA GLN A 487 18.08 -1.75 -7.78
C GLN A 487 19.32 -1.89 -6.90
N ALA A 488 19.22 -1.56 -5.61
CA ALA A 488 20.31 -1.68 -4.64
C ALA A 488 20.80 -3.12 -4.54
N ILE A 489 19.88 -4.09 -4.41
CA ILE A 489 20.20 -5.53 -4.40
C ILE A 489 20.89 -5.95 -5.70
N LYS A 490 20.37 -5.54 -6.87
CA LYS A 490 21.01 -5.85 -8.17
C LYS A 490 22.43 -5.29 -8.27
N SER A 491 22.62 -4.06 -7.80
CA SER A 491 23.93 -3.42 -7.80
C SER A 491 24.90 -4.17 -6.89
N GLN A 492 24.48 -4.49 -5.67
CA GLN A 492 25.28 -5.28 -4.71
C GLN A 492 25.70 -6.62 -5.32
N VAL A 493 24.77 -7.33 -5.97
CA VAL A 493 25.04 -8.62 -6.64
C VAL A 493 26.02 -8.48 -7.80
N THR A 494 25.96 -7.37 -8.54
CA THR A 494 26.85 -7.11 -9.68
C THR A 494 28.25 -6.68 -9.22
N ALA A 495 28.32 -5.92 -8.13
CA ALA A 495 29.57 -5.39 -7.58
C ALA A 495 30.38 -6.42 -6.80
N GLN A 496 29.78 -7.56 -6.40
CA GLN A 496 30.40 -8.60 -5.57
C GLN A 496 30.54 -9.91 -6.36
N PRO A 497 31.69 -10.15 -7.03
CA PRO A 497 31.92 -11.35 -7.85
C PRO A 497 31.75 -12.66 -7.07
N GLU A 498 31.96 -12.64 -5.75
CA GLU A 498 31.82 -13.79 -4.85
C GLU A 498 30.43 -14.41 -4.92
N ILE A 499 29.39 -13.57 -5.04
CA ILE A 499 28.00 -14.03 -5.17
C ILE A 499 27.84 -14.85 -6.46
N GLY A 500 28.35 -14.32 -7.57
CA GLY A 500 28.31 -15.00 -8.87
C GLY A 500 29.13 -16.30 -8.91
N ILE A 501 30.26 -16.34 -8.20
CA ILE A 501 31.08 -17.54 -8.05
C ILE A 501 30.34 -18.59 -7.22
N TRP A 502 29.80 -18.20 -6.06
CA TRP A 502 29.08 -19.11 -5.16
C TRP A 502 27.88 -19.76 -5.86
N LEU A 503 27.07 -18.97 -6.58
CA LEU A 503 25.90 -19.48 -7.31
C LEU A 503 26.27 -20.49 -8.40
N LYS A 504 27.47 -20.38 -8.99
CA LYS A 504 27.97 -21.33 -10.00
C LYS A 504 28.57 -22.58 -9.38
N THR A 505 29.22 -22.47 -8.22
CA THR A 505 29.88 -23.59 -7.55
C THR A 505 28.93 -24.39 -6.64
N HIS A 506 27.79 -23.81 -6.25
CA HIS A 506 26.77 -24.42 -5.40
C HIS A 506 25.37 -24.41 -6.05
N PRO A 507 25.20 -24.97 -7.26
CA PRO A 507 23.94 -24.88 -8.01
C PRO A 507 22.75 -25.56 -7.32
N ASP A 508 23.00 -26.64 -6.59
CA ASP A 508 21.97 -27.45 -5.92
C ASP A 508 21.75 -27.05 -4.44
N ASP A 509 22.42 -25.99 -3.96
CA ASP A 509 22.23 -25.50 -2.59
C ASP A 509 20.83 -24.87 -2.43
N PRO A 510 20.10 -25.15 -1.33
CA PRO A 510 18.78 -24.57 -1.09
C PRO A 510 18.75 -23.04 -1.15
N GLN A 511 19.82 -22.37 -0.73
CA GLN A 511 19.93 -20.92 -0.80
C GLN A 511 20.06 -20.43 -2.25
N THR A 512 20.69 -21.20 -3.15
CA THR A 512 20.74 -20.89 -4.58
C THR A 512 19.34 -20.86 -5.17
N ALA A 513 18.53 -21.89 -4.90
CA ALA A 513 17.14 -21.94 -5.35
C ALA A 513 16.32 -20.76 -4.78
N LEU A 514 16.45 -20.50 -3.48
CA LEU A 514 15.75 -19.40 -2.81
C LEU A 514 16.16 -18.03 -3.37
N PHE A 515 17.43 -17.86 -3.72
CA PHE A 515 17.94 -16.63 -4.33
C PHE A 515 17.41 -16.44 -5.76
N GLN A 516 17.26 -17.51 -6.54
CA GLN A 516 16.59 -17.44 -7.84
C GLN A 516 15.12 -17.02 -7.69
N ASP A 517 14.43 -17.50 -6.65
CA ASP A 517 13.07 -17.06 -6.33
C ASP A 517 13.04 -15.57 -5.96
N LEU A 518 14.03 -15.06 -5.22
CA LEU A 518 14.18 -13.62 -4.94
C LEU A 518 14.36 -12.81 -6.23
N ILE A 519 15.18 -13.28 -7.17
CA ILE A 519 15.37 -12.62 -8.48
C ILE A 519 14.04 -12.60 -9.26
N ALA A 520 13.33 -13.73 -9.32
CA ALA A 520 12.04 -13.83 -10.00
C ALA A 520 10.98 -12.93 -9.35
N LEU A 521 10.97 -12.84 -8.02
CA LEU A 521 10.12 -11.92 -7.26
C LEU A 521 10.43 -10.47 -7.61
N GLY A 522 11.70 -10.07 -7.54
CA GLY A 522 12.15 -8.71 -7.89
C GLY A 522 11.77 -8.32 -9.31
N GLN A 523 11.88 -9.24 -10.28
CA GLN A 523 11.43 -9.00 -11.67
C GLN A 523 9.90 -8.83 -11.79
N SER A 524 9.11 -9.58 -11.02
CA SER A 524 7.65 -9.43 -11.00
C SER A 524 7.23 -8.11 -10.36
N LEU A 525 7.81 -7.74 -9.22
CA LEU A 525 7.55 -6.47 -8.55
C LEU A 525 7.99 -5.29 -9.42
N GLN A 526 9.18 -5.32 -10.02
CA GLN A 526 9.66 -4.24 -10.88
C GLN A 526 8.74 -4.02 -12.10
N ARG A 527 8.20 -5.09 -12.69
CA ARG A 527 7.23 -4.98 -13.80
C ARG A 527 5.92 -4.33 -13.39
N GLU A 528 5.53 -4.48 -12.14
CA GLU A 528 4.33 -3.84 -11.59
C GLU A 528 4.56 -2.37 -11.28
N LEU A 529 5.71 -2.05 -10.68
CA LEU A 529 6.14 -0.70 -10.35
C LEU A 529 6.42 0.15 -11.59
N VAL A 530 6.86 -0.48 -12.68
CA VAL A 530 7.24 0.16 -13.95
C VAL A 530 6.50 -0.51 -15.12
N PRO A 531 5.17 -0.29 -15.24
CA PRO A 531 4.31 -1.06 -16.15
C PRO A 531 4.63 -0.88 -17.64
N LEU A 532 5.22 0.26 -18.02
CA LEU A 532 5.64 0.55 -19.40
C LEU A 532 7.12 0.20 -19.66
N GLY A 533 7.83 -0.38 -18.69
CA GLY A 533 9.26 -0.68 -18.77
C GLY A 533 10.17 0.56 -18.69
N ILE A 534 9.60 1.76 -18.62
CA ILE A 534 10.30 3.03 -18.47
C ILE A 534 10.05 3.52 -17.04
N ALA A 535 11.07 3.48 -16.19
CA ALA A 535 10.97 4.02 -14.84
C ALA A 535 10.88 5.54 -14.91
N ARG A 536 10.16 6.15 -13.96
CA ARG A 536 10.09 7.60 -13.87
C ARG A 536 11.51 8.18 -13.74
N PRO A 537 11.84 9.30 -14.40
CA PRO A 537 13.17 9.89 -14.33
C PRO A 537 13.63 10.17 -12.91
N ASP A 538 12.74 10.67 -12.04
CA ASP A 538 13.05 10.93 -10.64
C ASP A 538 13.32 9.66 -9.82
N TRP A 539 12.67 8.54 -10.14
CA TRP A 539 12.97 7.24 -9.52
C TRP A 539 14.33 6.69 -9.98
N GLN A 540 14.68 6.91 -11.26
CA GLN A 540 15.99 6.51 -11.78
C GLN A 540 17.11 7.35 -11.18
N ASP A 541 16.91 8.67 -11.12
CA ASP A 541 17.88 9.60 -10.54
C ASP A 541 18.12 9.28 -9.06
N ASN A 542 17.05 9.08 -8.28
CA ASN A 542 17.18 8.75 -6.86
C ASN A 542 17.87 7.40 -6.65
N ALA A 543 17.53 6.39 -7.44
CA ALA A 543 18.23 5.11 -7.40
C ALA A 543 19.73 5.24 -7.75
N GLN A 544 20.11 6.09 -8.70
CA GLN A 544 21.53 6.33 -9.04
C GLN A 544 22.29 7.08 -7.94
N VAL A 545 21.64 8.02 -7.24
CA VAL A 545 22.21 8.71 -6.07
C VAL A 545 22.43 7.70 -4.93
N LEU A 546 21.42 6.90 -4.61
CA LEU A 546 21.47 5.90 -3.53
C LEU A 546 22.50 4.81 -3.77
N VAL A 547 22.71 4.42 -5.04
CA VAL A 547 23.71 3.42 -5.44
C VAL A 547 25.10 4.04 -5.65
N GLY A 548 25.27 5.36 -5.47
CA GLY A 548 26.57 6.05 -5.54
C GLY A 548 27.16 6.18 -6.94
N ILE A 549 26.34 6.05 -7.99
CA ILE A 549 26.76 6.14 -9.40
C ILE A 549 26.78 7.61 -9.87
N ALA A 550 25.86 8.42 -9.37
CA ALA A 550 25.85 9.87 -9.59
C ALA A 550 26.70 10.57 -8.51
N ALA A 551 27.38 11.67 -8.87
CA ALA A 551 28.14 12.47 -7.90
C ALA A 551 27.27 12.86 -6.69
N SER A 552 27.82 12.68 -5.49
CA SER A 552 27.19 12.91 -4.16
C SER A 552 26.60 14.31 -3.96
N ASP A 553 26.97 15.27 -4.81
CA ASP A 553 26.58 16.68 -4.68
C ASP A 553 25.19 16.98 -5.27
N ARG A 554 24.46 15.96 -5.77
CA ARG A 554 23.10 16.13 -6.31
C ARG A 554 22.06 15.52 -5.38
N PRO A 555 21.18 16.33 -4.75
CA PRO A 555 20.12 15.80 -3.89
C PRO A 555 19.11 14.99 -4.71
N ALA A 556 18.53 13.96 -4.07
CA ALA A 556 17.40 13.21 -4.60
C ALA A 556 16.27 14.18 -5.01
N ARG A 557 15.71 13.99 -6.21
CA ARG A 557 14.71 14.88 -6.81
C ARG A 557 13.32 14.23 -6.80
N ASN A 558 12.29 15.07 -6.85
CA ASN A 558 10.92 14.65 -7.12
C ASN A 558 10.40 15.54 -8.25
N VAL A 559 10.20 14.97 -9.45
CA VAL A 559 9.87 15.74 -10.65
C VAL A 559 8.47 15.39 -11.11
N ASN A 560 7.57 16.36 -11.08
CA ASN A 560 6.18 16.20 -11.49
C ASN A 560 6.00 16.52 -12.97
N THR A 561 5.61 15.53 -13.78
CA THR A 561 5.06 15.75 -15.11
C THR A 561 3.84 14.84 -15.33
N PRO A 562 2.84 15.24 -16.15
CA PRO A 562 1.73 14.36 -16.53
C PRO A 562 2.19 13.03 -17.14
N LEU A 563 3.36 13.03 -17.80
CA LEU A 563 4.02 11.82 -18.31
C LEU A 563 4.43 10.87 -17.16
N ASN A 564 5.00 11.40 -16.07
CA ASN A 564 5.43 10.59 -14.92
C ASN A 564 4.24 9.91 -14.21
N ASN A 565 3.09 10.58 -14.12
CA ASN A 565 1.87 9.99 -13.56
C ASN A 565 1.32 8.85 -14.41
N LEU A 566 1.45 8.95 -15.74
CA LEU A 566 1.12 7.86 -16.66
C LEU A 566 2.13 6.70 -16.56
N LEU A 567 3.41 6.99 -16.32
CA LEU A 567 4.45 5.96 -16.20
C LEU A 567 4.32 5.11 -14.92
N SER A 568 3.72 5.62 -13.85
CA SER A 568 3.54 4.91 -12.57
C SER A 568 2.07 4.72 -12.15
N TRP A 569 1.13 4.69 -13.10
CA TRP A 569 -0.31 4.74 -12.80
C TRP A 569 -0.79 3.63 -11.84
N ARG A 570 -0.17 2.45 -11.86
CA ARG A 570 -0.50 1.31 -10.97
C ARG A 570 -0.15 1.55 -9.51
N THR A 571 0.73 2.52 -9.25
CA THR A 571 1.15 2.91 -7.90
C THR A 571 0.56 4.25 -7.48
N VAL A 572 -0.38 4.83 -8.24
CA VAL A 572 -1.06 6.11 -7.88
C VAL A 572 -2.21 5.87 -6.91
N MET A 573 -2.88 4.73 -7.00
CA MET A 573 -4.03 4.41 -6.14
C MET A 573 -3.65 3.43 -5.03
N PRO A 574 -3.81 3.80 -3.75
CA PRO A 574 -3.49 2.93 -2.61
C PRO A 574 -4.12 1.54 -2.72
N ARG A 575 -5.40 1.47 -3.10
CA ARG A 575 -6.10 0.19 -3.23
C ARG A 575 -5.51 -0.73 -4.29
N VAL A 576 -5.17 -0.17 -5.46
CA VAL A 576 -4.62 -0.93 -6.59
C VAL A 576 -3.23 -1.46 -6.24
N ALA A 577 -2.36 -0.60 -5.68
CA ALA A 577 -1.01 -1.00 -5.28
C ALA A 577 -1.05 -2.11 -4.21
N TYR A 578 -1.91 -1.96 -3.20
CA TYR A 578 -2.11 -2.96 -2.16
C TYR A 578 -2.54 -4.31 -2.72
N ASP A 579 -3.56 -4.35 -3.56
CA ASP A 579 -4.07 -5.61 -4.11
C ASP A 579 -3.02 -6.26 -5.05
N ASN A 580 -2.36 -5.47 -5.91
CA ASN A 580 -1.40 -5.99 -6.89
C ASN A 580 -0.11 -6.50 -6.26
N VAL A 581 0.49 -5.74 -5.34
CA VAL A 581 1.72 -6.18 -4.63
C VAL A 581 1.43 -7.45 -3.83
N THR A 582 0.29 -7.48 -3.12
CA THR A 582 -0.14 -8.66 -2.36
C THR A 582 -0.37 -9.88 -3.27
N ALA A 583 -1.01 -9.69 -4.42
CA ALA A 583 -1.23 -10.76 -5.39
C ALA A 583 0.07 -11.29 -6.00
N ILE A 584 1.06 -10.42 -6.27
CA ILE A 584 2.38 -10.84 -6.75
C ILE A 584 3.08 -11.70 -5.70
N LEU A 585 3.07 -11.29 -4.43
CA LEU A 585 3.68 -12.04 -3.34
C LEU A 585 3.01 -13.41 -3.16
N LEU A 586 1.66 -13.47 -3.20
CA LEU A 586 0.92 -14.73 -3.17
C LEU A 586 1.30 -15.67 -4.32
N ASN A 587 1.47 -15.14 -5.53
CA ASN A 587 1.85 -15.92 -6.70
C ASN A 587 3.27 -16.49 -6.61
N HIS A 588 4.13 -15.85 -5.81
CA HIS A 588 5.47 -16.32 -5.43
C HIS A 588 5.48 -17.19 -4.16
N GLY A 589 4.32 -17.75 -3.79
CA GLY A 589 4.23 -18.73 -2.71
C GLY A 589 4.11 -18.14 -1.31
N ALA A 590 3.91 -16.82 -1.17
CA ALA A 590 3.80 -16.20 0.14
C ALA A 590 2.56 -16.69 0.91
N GLU A 591 2.71 -16.77 2.22
CA GLU A 591 1.60 -16.88 3.16
C GLU A 591 1.15 -15.48 3.57
N LEU A 592 -0.16 -15.23 3.50
CA LEU A 592 -0.75 -13.93 3.78
C LEU A 592 -1.65 -14.00 5.01
N TRP A 593 -1.48 -13.06 5.93
CA TRP A 593 -2.33 -12.92 7.11
C TRP A 593 -2.98 -11.54 7.11
N PHE A 594 -4.28 -11.48 6.84
CA PHE A 594 -5.05 -10.25 6.82
C PHE A 594 -5.59 -9.93 8.21
N LEU A 595 -5.23 -8.77 8.73
CA LEU A 595 -5.74 -8.20 9.97
C LEU A 595 -6.60 -6.99 9.62
N ARG A 596 -7.90 -7.10 9.85
CA ARG A 596 -8.87 -6.08 9.44
C ARG A 596 -9.61 -5.52 10.64
N THR A 597 -9.72 -4.21 10.74
CA THR A 597 -10.58 -3.51 11.70
C THR A 597 -11.54 -2.59 10.96
N ASN A 598 -12.72 -2.34 11.51
CA ASN A 598 -13.70 -1.43 10.92
C ASN A 598 -14.26 -0.49 11.99
N GLN A 599 -13.59 0.64 12.25
CA GLN A 599 -13.99 1.61 13.29
C GLN A 599 -14.23 0.92 14.63
N VAL A 600 -13.13 0.55 15.27
CA VAL A 600 -13.06 -0.29 16.47
C VAL A 600 -12.64 0.55 17.68
N GLY A 601 -13.06 0.13 18.88
CA GLY A 601 -12.92 0.91 20.12
C GLY A 601 -14.31 1.22 20.66
N GLY A 602 -14.53 2.45 21.12
CA GLY A 602 -15.89 2.92 21.37
C GLY A 602 -16.64 3.23 20.07
N ALA A 603 -17.93 3.44 20.19
CA ALA A 603 -18.84 3.61 19.08
C ALA A 603 -19.24 5.06 18.88
N ASP A 604 -18.91 5.61 17.71
CA ASP A 604 -19.44 6.88 17.23
C ASP A 604 -20.50 6.59 16.15
N PRO A 605 -21.81 6.75 16.41
CA PRO A 605 -22.86 6.44 15.44
C PRO A 605 -22.94 7.45 14.28
N THR A 606 -22.26 8.58 14.35
CA THR A 606 -22.31 9.64 13.32
C THR A 606 -21.46 9.32 12.09
N ILE A 607 -20.49 8.40 12.24
CA ILE A 607 -19.60 7.95 11.16
C ILE A 607 -19.93 6.53 10.69
N ARG A 608 -19.45 6.16 9.49
CA ARG A 608 -19.48 4.77 8.98
C ARG A 608 -18.19 4.44 8.25
N PRO A 609 -17.70 3.18 8.30
CA PRO A 609 -16.46 2.82 7.64
C PRO A 609 -16.71 2.66 6.13
N LEU A 610 -15.81 3.20 5.31
CA LEU A 610 -15.86 3.07 3.86
C LEU A 610 -14.63 2.34 3.33
N ALA A 611 -14.84 1.38 2.42
CA ALA A 611 -13.72 0.68 1.79
C ALA A 611 -12.89 1.66 0.95
N PRO A 612 -11.55 1.52 0.91
CA PRO A 612 -10.74 2.18 -0.10
C PRO A 612 -11.07 1.59 -1.47
N THR A 613 -11.08 2.44 -2.48
CA THR A 613 -11.51 2.10 -3.83
C THR A 613 -10.46 2.45 -4.87
N GLU A 614 -10.63 1.89 -6.06
CA GLU A 614 -9.98 2.40 -7.26
C GLU A 614 -10.60 3.75 -7.66
N LEU A 615 -10.07 4.36 -8.74
CA LEU A 615 -10.60 5.59 -9.30
C LEU A 615 -12.06 5.41 -9.73
N LEU A 616 -12.94 6.31 -9.27
CA LEU A 616 -14.38 6.27 -9.49
C LEU A 616 -15.06 4.99 -8.92
N GLY A 617 -14.40 4.32 -7.98
CA GLY A 617 -14.73 3.02 -7.43
C GLY A 617 -16.12 2.81 -6.85
N GLU A 618 -16.82 3.88 -6.44
CA GLU A 618 -18.19 3.81 -5.96
C GLU A 618 -19.21 3.59 -7.09
N TYR A 619 -18.84 3.87 -8.34
CA TYR A 619 -19.63 3.51 -9.51
C TYR A 619 -19.29 2.08 -9.92
N THR A 620 -20.25 1.16 -10.02
CA THR A 620 -19.93 -0.28 -10.23
C THR A 620 -19.36 -0.61 -11.62
N VAL A 621 -19.73 0.16 -12.65
CA VAL A 621 -19.38 -0.14 -14.05
C VAL A 621 -18.09 0.57 -14.51
N ILE A 622 -17.87 1.80 -14.05
CA ILE A 622 -16.82 2.70 -14.57
C ILE A 622 -15.39 2.22 -14.20
N PRO A 623 -15.08 1.84 -12.95
CA PRO A 623 -13.77 1.36 -12.52
C PRO A 623 -13.40 0.05 -13.19
N THR A 624 -14.33 -0.91 -13.24
CA THR A 624 -14.12 -2.18 -13.92
C THR A 624 -13.75 -1.98 -15.38
N ALA A 625 -14.50 -1.11 -16.08
CA ALA A 625 -14.20 -0.71 -17.45
C ALA A 625 -12.83 -0.02 -17.55
N PHE A 626 -12.55 0.95 -16.68
CA PHE A 626 -11.30 1.69 -16.65
C PHE A 626 -10.10 0.75 -16.45
N SER A 627 -10.11 -0.05 -15.39
CA SER A 627 -9.04 -0.99 -15.05
C SER A 627 -8.78 -1.98 -16.18
N ARG A 628 -9.82 -2.55 -16.80
CA ARG A 628 -9.67 -3.40 -18.00
C ARG A 628 -8.99 -2.68 -19.16
N VAL A 629 -9.41 -1.45 -19.46
CA VAL A 629 -8.77 -0.64 -20.51
C VAL A 629 -7.29 -0.49 -20.21
N ILE A 630 -6.95 0.01 -19.02
CA ILE A 630 -5.56 0.32 -18.73
C ILE A 630 -4.71 -0.97 -18.66
N GLU A 631 -5.20 -2.05 -18.06
CA GLU A 631 -4.50 -3.33 -18.03
C GLU A 631 -4.25 -3.90 -19.44
N SER A 632 -5.21 -3.72 -20.35
CA SER A 632 -5.10 -4.18 -21.73
C SER A 632 -4.10 -3.39 -22.58
N LEU A 633 -3.72 -2.18 -22.18
CA LEU A 633 -2.78 -1.33 -22.93
C LEU A 633 -1.32 -1.81 -22.86
N ARG A 634 -1.03 -2.86 -22.09
CA ARG A 634 0.31 -3.46 -22.01
C ARG A 634 0.83 -3.84 -23.40
N TRP A 635 2.09 -3.53 -23.67
CA TRP A 635 2.72 -3.87 -24.94
C TRP A 635 2.93 -5.40 -25.06
N PRO A 636 2.60 -6.02 -26.21
CA PRO A 636 2.78 -7.47 -26.40
C PRO A 636 4.25 -7.89 -26.30
N ARG A 637 4.49 -9.02 -25.62
CA ARG A 637 5.80 -9.68 -25.58
C ARG A 637 6.04 -10.50 -26.85
N TRP A 638 7.28 -10.94 -27.07
CA TRP A 638 7.62 -11.82 -28.20
C TRP A 638 6.76 -13.10 -28.25
N ARG A 639 6.47 -13.70 -27.09
CA ARG A 639 5.56 -14.85 -26.99
C ARG A 639 4.14 -14.50 -27.44
N ASP A 640 3.65 -13.30 -27.11
CA ASP A 640 2.30 -12.86 -27.47
C ASP A 640 2.19 -12.70 -29.00
N TRP A 641 3.24 -12.21 -29.66
CA TRP A 641 3.32 -12.19 -31.12
C TRP A 641 3.25 -13.58 -31.74
N GLY A 642 3.88 -14.59 -31.11
CA GLY A 642 3.73 -15.99 -31.51
C GLY A 642 2.28 -16.48 -31.44
N VAL A 643 1.53 -16.09 -30.40
CA VAL A 643 0.10 -16.40 -30.25
C VAL A 643 -0.73 -15.71 -31.34
N VAL A 644 -0.43 -14.44 -31.66
CA VAL A 644 -1.10 -13.69 -32.74
C VAL A 644 -0.87 -14.37 -34.11
N LEU A 645 0.37 -14.75 -34.41
CA LEU A 645 0.72 -15.42 -35.67
C LEU A 645 0.03 -16.78 -35.81
N LEU A 646 0.02 -17.58 -34.73
CA LEU A 646 -0.70 -18.86 -34.71
C LEU A 646 -2.21 -18.65 -34.91
N GLY A 647 -2.78 -17.64 -34.25
CA GLY A 647 -4.18 -17.27 -34.43
C GLY A 647 -4.52 -16.89 -35.88
N LEU A 648 -3.67 -16.08 -36.53
CA LEU A 648 -3.83 -15.72 -37.94
C LEU A 648 -3.76 -16.95 -38.86
N ALA A 649 -2.82 -17.87 -38.61
CA ALA A 649 -2.69 -19.09 -39.39
C ALA A 649 -3.93 -19.99 -39.25
N ILE A 650 -4.45 -20.18 -38.03
CA ILE A 650 -5.68 -20.94 -37.78
C ILE A 650 -6.87 -20.29 -38.47
N PHE A 651 -7.01 -18.96 -38.36
CA PHE A 651 -8.09 -18.22 -39.00
C PHE A 651 -8.03 -18.37 -40.53
N ALA A 652 -6.85 -18.20 -41.13
CA ALA A 652 -6.65 -18.36 -42.56
C ALA A 652 -7.01 -19.78 -43.03
N ALA A 653 -6.56 -20.81 -42.31
CA ALA A 653 -6.89 -22.20 -42.61
C ALA A 653 -8.40 -22.48 -42.56
N MET A 654 -9.10 -21.98 -41.53
CA MET A 654 -10.56 -22.11 -41.41
C MET A 654 -11.30 -21.49 -42.59
N GLN A 655 -10.84 -20.33 -43.08
CA GLN A 655 -11.45 -19.65 -44.23
C GLN A 655 -11.21 -20.40 -45.55
N VAL A 656 -10.03 -20.96 -45.76
CA VAL A 656 -9.72 -21.75 -46.96
C VAL A 656 -10.57 -23.03 -47.03
N LEU A 657 -10.75 -23.70 -45.89
CA LEU A 657 -11.58 -24.90 -45.75
C LEU A 657 -13.06 -24.61 -46.05
N ASP A 658 -13.58 -23.48 -45.57
CA ASP A 658 -14.98 -23.08 -45.77
C ASP A 658 -15.27 -22.71 -47.24
N LEU A 659 -14.35 -21.99 -47.88
CA LEU A 659 -14.48 -21.56 -49.28
C LEU A 659 -14.25 -22.69 -50.31
N ARG A 660 -13.80 -23.88 -49.88
CA ARG A 660 -13.44 -25.01 -50.76
C ARG A 660 -12.57 -24.60 -51.95
N LEU A 661 -11.60 -23.71 -51.71
CA LEU A 661 -10.77 -23.16 -52.78
C LEU A 661 -10.01 -24.29 -53.49
N PRO A 662 -10.09 -24.38 -54.83
CA PRO A 662 -9.33 -25.38 -55.57
C PRO A 662 -7.82 -25.09 -55.47
N ALA A 663 -6.99 -26.13 -55.56
CA ALA A 663 -5.55 -26.05 -55.28
C ALA A 663 -4.80 -25.02 -56.16
N ASP A 664 -5.32 -24.76 -57.36
CA ASP A 664 -4.83 -23.76 -58.31
C ASP A 664 -5.07 -22.32 -57.85
N ALA A 665 -6.20 -22.03 -57.19
CA ALA A 665 -6.51 -20.73 -56.61
C ALA A 665 -5.58 -20.39 -55.44
N MET A 666 -5.22 -21.39 -54.62
CA MET A 666 -4.23 -21.22 -53.54
C MET A 666 -2.83 -20.95 -54.10
N SER A 667 -2.47 -21.58 -55.22
CA SER A 667 -1.20 -21.30 -55.91
C SER A 667 -1.13 -19.92 -56.59
N ARG A 668 -2.30 -19.34 -56.95
CA ARG A 668 -2.43 -17.96 -57.46
C ARG A 668 -2.36 -16.94 -56.34
N LEU A 669 -3.01 -17.18 -55.20
CA LEU A 669 -2.89 -16.37 -53.98
C LEU A 669 -1.41 -16.17 -53.58
N ILE A 670 -0.59 -17.22 -53.68
CA ILE A 670 0.84 -17.18 -53.34
C ILE A 670 1.69 -16.49 -54.42
N ARG A 671 1.33 -16.60 -55.72
CA ARG A 671 2.13 -16.07 -56.85
C ARG A 671 1.77 -14.66 -57.29
N GLU A 672 0.50 -14.28 -57.21
CA GLU A 672 -0.08 -13.04 -57.77
C GLU A 672 -0.46 -12.03 -56.67
N GLY A 673 -0.04 -12.26 -55.43
CA GLY A 673 -0.26 -11.36 -54.30
C GLY A 673 0.41 -10.01 -54.50
N HIS A 674 -0.18 -9.13 -55.29
CA HIS A 674 0.28 -7.77 -55.47
C HIS A 674 -0.07 -6.92 -54.25
N PRO A 675 0.88 -6.20 -53.64
CA PRO A 675 0.62 -5.25 -52.57
C PRO A 675 0.06 -3.95 -53.17
N GLY A 676 -1.10 -4.02 -53.82
CA GLY A 676 -1.85 -2.86 -54.31
C GLY A 676 -2.64 -2.13 -53.22
N PHE A 677 -2.44 -2.49 -51.94
CA PHE A 677 -3.08 -1.81 -50.82
C PHE A 677 -2.31 -0.53 -50.49
N SER A 678 -2.94 0.63 -50.73
CA SER A 678 -2.43 1.90 -50.23
C SER A 678 -2.23 1.83 -48.70
N LEU A 679 -1.03 2.22 -48.25
CA LEU A 679 -0.66 2.37 -46.84
C LEU A 679 -1.69 3.19 -46.03
N GLN A 680 -2.44 4.09 -46.68
CA GLN A 680 -3.53 4.85 -46.06
C GLN A 680 -4.75 3.96 -45.75
N PHE A 681 -5.16 3.06 -46.65
CA PHE A 681 -6.27 2.13 -46.40
C PHE A 681 -5.90 1.07 -45.34
N ALA A 682 -4.66 0.60 -45.36
CA ALA A 682 -4.15 -0.33 -44.36
C ALA A 682 -4.11 0.29 -42.95
N SER A 683 -3.70 1.56 -42.82
CA SER A 683 -3.65 2.28 -41.55
C SER A 683 -5.03 2.73 -41.03
N LEU A 684 -5.96 3.13 -41.92
CA LEU A 684 -7.36 3.41 -41.56
C LEU A 684 -8.13 2.17 -41.04
N GLY A 685 -7.81 0.97 -41.57
CA GLY A 685 -8.37 -0.29 -41.10
C GLY A 685 -7.88 -0.72 -39.70
N LEU A 686 -6.67 -0.28 -39.31
CA LEU A 686 -6.08 -0.56 -38.00
C LEU A 686 -6.67 0.35 -36.91
N LEU A 687 -6.75 1.66 -37.18
CA LEU A 687 -7.07 2.68 -36.17
C LEU A 687 -8.56 2.82 -35.84
N THR A 688 -9.47 2.53 -36.78
CA THR A 688 -10.87 3.00 -36.63
C THR A 688 -11.92 1.88 -36.44
N PRO A 689 -11.86 0.70 -37.11
CA PRO A 689 -12.76 -0.41 -36.78
C PRO A 689 -12.16 -1.45 -35.83
N ALA A 690 -10.92 -1.93 -36.06
CA ALA A 690 -10.37 -3.06 -35.29
C ALA A 690 -10.13 -2.68 -33.82
N LEU A 691 -9.40 -1.58 -33.57
CA LEU A 691 -9.11 -1.10 -32.22
C LEU A 691 -10.38 -0.84 -31.41
N VAL A 692 -11.36 -0.16 -32.01
CA VAL A 692 -12.62 0.18 -31.34
C VAL A 692 -13.46 -1.07 -31.05
N GLN A 693 -13.54 -2.01 -32.00
CA GLN A 693 -14.28 -3.26 -31.79
C GLN A 693 -13.61 -4.10 -30.71
N GLU A 694 -12.29 -4.26 -30.72
CA GLU A 694 -11.60 -5.03 -29.70
C GLU A 694 -11.66 -4.36 -28.32
N LEU A 695 -11.57 -3.04 -28.27
CA LEU A 695 -11.81 -2.29 -27.03
C LEU A 695 -13.21 -2.57 -26.48
N LEU A 696 -14.26 -2.49 -27.29
CA LEU A 696 -15.64 -2.70 -26.84
C LEU A 696 -15.92 -4.16 -26.46
N PHE A 697 -15.62 -5.10 -27.35
CA PHE A 697 -16.03 -6.49 -27.21
C PHE A 697 -15.08 -7.31 -26.35
N ARG A 698 -13.77 -7.03 -26.39
CA ARG A 698 -12.78 -7.87 -25.67
C ARG A 698 -12.34 -7.20 -24.40
N VAL A 699 -12.04 -5.90 -24.44
CA VAL A 699 -11.53 -5.21 -23.26
C VAL A 699 -12.63 -4.80 -22.29
N LEU A 700 -13.66 -4.08 -22.73
CA LEU A 700 -14.68 -3.57 -21.80
C LEU A 700 -15.62 -4.68 -21.30
N LEU A 701 -16.01 -5.60 -22.20
CA LEU A 701 -16.98 -6.65 -21.89
C LEU A 701 -16.36 -7.89 -21.22
N LEU A 702 -15.18 -8.35 -21.64
CA LEU A 702 -14.58 -9.54 -21.02
C LEU A 702 -13.79 -9.18 -19.76
N PRO A 703 -13.79 -10.06 -18.74
CA PRO A 703 -12.83 -9.99 -17.65
C PRO A 703 -11.40 -10.05 -18.18
N HIS A 704 -10.53 -9.16 -17.70
CA HIS A 704 -9.12 -9.24 -17.99
C HIS A 704 -8.50 -10.48 -17.31
N PRO A 705 -7.48 -11.15 -17.89
CA PRO A 705 -6.90 -12.37 -17.32
C PRO A 705 -6.38 -12.24 -15.87
N THR A 706 -6.03 -11.04 -15.43
CA THR A 706 -5.59 -10.79 -14.03
C THR A 706 -6.74 -10.76 -13.04
N GLU A 707 -7.99 -10.55 -13.47
CA GLU A 707 -9.16 -10.54 -12.58
C GLU A 707 -9.46 -11.93 -11.97
N ALA A 708 -8.89 -13.00 -12.55
CA ALA A 708 -9.00 -14.38 -12.06
C ALA A 708 -10.44 -14.83 -11.71
N VAL A 709 -11.42 -14.35 -12.48
CA VAL A 709 -12.83 -14.66 -12.24
C VAL A 709 -13.11 -16.17 -12.28
N ARG A 710 -14.16 -16.59 -11.57
CA ARG A 710 -14.65 -17.97 -11.63
C ARG A 710 -14.94 -18.37 -13.08
N LEU A 711 -14.63 -19.63 -13.44
CA LEU A 711 -14.82 -20.16 -14.79
C LEU A 711 -16.23 -19.89 -15.33
N VAL A 712 -17.27 -20.11 -14.51
CA VAL A 712 -18.67 -19.87 -14.89
C VAL A 712 -18.91 -18.40 -15.24
N THR A 713 -18.38 -17.47 -14.45
CA THR A 713 -18.47 -16.03 -14.73
C THR A 713 -17.75 -15.69 -16.03
N GLY A 714 -16.53 -16.23 -16.22
CA GLY A 714 -15.78 -16.09 -17.47
C GLY A 714 -16.59 -16.55 -18.68
N LEU A 715 -17.18 -17.75 -18.62
CA LEU A 715 -17.99 -18.32 -19.71
C LEU A 715 -19.24 -17.49 -20.01
N ILE A 716 -19.92 -16.93 -19.01
CA ILE A 716 -21.09 -16.05 -19.21
C ILE A 716 -20.69 -14.80 -19.98
N TRP A 717 -19.63 -14.11 -19.53
CA TRP A 717 -19.16 -12.88 -20.21
C TRP A 717 -18.59 -13.17 -21.60
N SER A 718 -17.88 -14.29 -21.77
CA SER A 718 -17.43 -14.78 -23.07
C SER A 718 -18.58 -15.04 -24.03
N GLY A 719 -19.62 -15.75 -23.60
CA GLY A 719 -20.80 -16.01 -24.40
C GLY A 719 -21.54 -14.73 -24.79
N MET A 720 -21.69 -13.79 -23.85
CA MET A 720 -22.32 -12.50 -24.11
C MET A 720 -21.52 -11.63 -25.08
N SER A 721 -20.20 -11.50 -24.87
CA SER A 721 -19.31 -10.76 -25.75
C SER A 721 -19.34 -11.33 -27.18
N LEU A 722 -19.22 -12.66 -27.32
CA LEU A 722 -19.24 -13.33 -28.61
C LEU A 722 -20.60 -13.14 -29.32
N GLY A 723 -21.71 -13.32 -28.59
CA GLY A 723 -23.06 -13.11 -29.12
C GLY A 723 -23.28 -11.68 -29.62
N LEU A 724 -22.87 -10.67 -28.83
CA LEU A 724 -22.95 -9.27 -29.22
C LEU A 724 -22.06 -8.93 -30.42
N PHE A 725 -20.85 -9.50 -30.48
CA PHE A 725 -19.94 -9.33 -31.61
C PHE A 725 -20.54 -9.90 -32.92
N VAL A 726 -21.08 -11.11 -32.87
CA VAL A 726 -21.72 -11.74 -34.03
C VAL A 726 -22.98 -10.96 -34.45
N ALA A 727 -23.78 -10.49 -33.50
CA ALA A 727 -24.95 -9.64 -33.78
C ALA A 727 -24.54 -8.31 -34.44
N TYR A 728 -23.48 -7.66 -33.95
CA TYR A 728 -22.90 -6.46 -34.55
C TYR A 728 -22.42 -6.71 -35.99
N CYS A 729 -21.70 -7.81 -36.23
CA CYS A 729 -21.25 -8.19 -37.57
C CYS A 729 -22.44 -8.45 -38.51
N SER A 730 -23.48 -9.12 -38.02
CA SER A 730 -24.73 -9.37 -38.76
C SER A 730 -25.40 -8.06 -39.18
N TRP A 731 -25.51 -7.12 -38.24
CA TRP A 731 -26.09 -5.80 -38.49
C TRP A 731 -25.27 -4.99 -39.50
N ARG A 732 -23.93 -5.02 -39.37
CA ARG A 732 -23.01 -4.36 -40.30
C ARG A 732 -23.12 -4.94 -41.71
N SER A 733 -23.17 -6.27 -41.83
CA SER A 733 -23.36 -6.97 -43.11
C SER A 733 -24.68 -6.58 -43.78
N ARG A 734 -25.79 -6.61 -43.03
CA ARG A 734 -27.12 -6.17 -43.53
C ARG A 734 -27.13 -4.74 -44.05
N ARG A 735 -26.39 -3.82 -43.41
CA ARG A 735 -26.29 -2.43 -43.89
C ARG A 735 -25.47 -2.28 -45.16
N ARG A 736 -24.46 -3.12 -45.39
CA ARG A 736 -23.65 -3.10 -46.62
C ARG A 736 -24.33 -3.78 -47.80
N HIS A 737 -25.12 -4.82 -47.53
CA HIS A 737 -25.73 -5.68 -48.53
C HIS A 737 -27.25 -5.49 -48.62
N GLN A 738 -27.72 -4.25 -48.76
CA GLN A 738 -29.16 -3.93 -48.84
C GLN A 738 -29.88 -4.53 -50.08
N THR A 739 -29.16 -5.12 -51.04
CA THR A 739 -29.71 -5.56 -52.34
C THR A 739 -29.41 -7.01 -52.73
N THR A 740 -28.91 -7.88 -51.83
CA THR A 740 -28.56 -9.28 -52.18
C THR A 740 -29.42 -10.34 -51.46
N PRO A 741 -29.65 -11.52 -52.08
CA PRO A 741 -30.58 -12.53 -51.56
C PRO A 741 -30.13 -13.14 -50.24
N HIS A 742 -31.08 -13.71 -49.48
CA HIS A 742 -30.92 -14.26 -48.13
C HIS A 742 -29.77 -15.28 -47.92
N GLY A 743 -29.17 -15.83 -48.98
CA GLY A 743 -28.02 -16.73 -48.91
C GLY A 743 -26.67 -16.07 -48.57
N ALA A 744 -26.50 -14.76 -48.85
CA ALA A 744 -25.26 -14.03 -48.53
C ALA A 744 -25.08 -13.76 -47.03
N LEU A 745 -26.15 -13.84 -46.23
CA LEU A 745 -26.11 -13.57 -44.79
C LEU A 745 -25.39 -14.66 -43.98
N ALA A 746 -25.46 -15.92 -44.45
CA ALA A 746 -24.80 -17.05 -43.80
C ALA A 746 -23.28 -17.07 -44.05
N PHE A 747 -22.84 -16.60 -45.23
CA PHE A 747 -21.44 -16.51 -45.63
C PHE A 747 -20.63 -15.50 -44.78
N ASP A 748 -21.27 -14.51 -44.18
CA ASP A 748 -20.60 -13.53 -43.30
C ASP A 748 -20.55 -13.94 -41.82
N LEU A 749 -21.42 -14.85 -41.38
CA LEU A 749 -21.58 -15.19 -39.97
C LEU A 749 -20.50 -16.15 -39.45
N TYR A 750 -20.15 -17.17 -40.24
CA TYR A 750 -19.14 -18.16 -39.85
C TYR A 750 -17.74 -17.54 -39.68
N PRO A 751 -17.24 -16.70 -40.61
CA PRO A 751 -15.98 -15.98 -40.43
C PRO A 751 -16.00 -15.06 -39.22
N CYS A 752 -17.14 -14.40 -38.94
CA CYS A 752 -17.28 -13.52 -37.78
C CYS A 752 -17.27 -14.30 -36.46
N LEU A 753 -17.89 -15.48 -36.43
CA LEU A 753 -17.84 -16.36 -35.26
C LEU A 753 -16.41 -16.85 -35.00
N CYS A 754 -15.71 -17.33 -36.04
CA CYS A 754 -14.32 -17.81 -35.93
C CYS A 754 -13.38 -16.69 -35.49
N LEU A 755 -13.49 -15.51 -36.13
CA LEU A 755 -12.74 -14.31 -35.74
C LEU A 755 -13.02 -13.97 -34.28
N GLY A 756 -14.29 -14.02 -33.87
CA GLY A 756 -14.68 -13.66 -32.52
C GLY A 756 -14.15 -14.61 -31.45
N ILE A 757 -14.15 -15.91 -31.72
CA ILE A 757 -13.58 -16.94 -30.84
C ILE A 757 -12.07 -16.80 -30.74
N LEU A 758 -11.37 -16.68 -31.87
CA LEU A 758 -9.91 -16.56 -31.88
C LEU A 758 -9.44 -15.25 -31.23
N ALA A 759 -10.10 -14.13 -31.51
CA ALA A 759 -9.81 -12.86 -30.85
C ALA A 759 -9.98 -12.97 -29.33
N MET A 760 -11.02 -13.66 -28.87
CA MET A 760 -11.24 -13.93 -27.45
C MET A 760 -10.14 -14.81 -26.83
N VAL A 761 -9.74 -15.90 -27.51
CA VAL A 761 -8.65 -16.78 -27.05
C VAL A 761 -7.32 -16.02 -26.97
N ILE A 762 -7.01 -15.20 -27.98
CA ILE A 762 -5.82 -14.36 -28.01
C ILE A 762 -5.86 -13.34 -26.87
N TYR A 763 -7.00 -12.68 -26.64
CA TYR A 763 -7.14 -11.73 -25.54
C TYR A 763 -6.96 -12.42 -24.18
N PHE A 764 -7.56 -13.58 -23.94
CA PHE A 764 -7.35 -14.30 -22.67
C PHE A 764 -5.90 -14.80 -22.49
N SER A 765 -5.23 -15.16 -23.57
CA SER A 765 -3.85 -15.64 -23.53
C SER A 765 -2.84 -14.52 -23.32
N THR A 766 -3.12 -13.34 -23.88
CA THR A 766 -2.16 -12.23 -23.96
C THR A 766 -2.54 -11.02 -23.11
N GLY A 767 -3.77 -10.90 -22.65
CA GLY A 767 -4.28 -9.73 -21.92
C GLY A 767 -3.99 -8.39 -22.61
N SER A 768 -3.77 -8.35 -23.93
CA SER A 768 -3.30 -7.15 -24.63
C SER A 768 -4.28 -6.72 -25.72
N LEU A 769 -4.74 -5.47 -25.64
CA LEU A 769 -5.53 -4.81 -26.68
C LEU A 769 -4.74 -4.74 -27.99
N TRP A 770 -3.44 -4.48 -27.93
CA TRP A 770 -2.59 -4.40 -29.11
C TRP A 770 -2.49 -5.73 -29.84
N ALA A 771 -2.26 -6.83 -29.10
CA ALA A 771 -2.16 -8.17 -29.70
C ALA A 771 -3.45 -8.56 -30.43
N VAL A 772 -4.60 -8.39 -29.78
CA VAL A 772 -5.90 -8.74 -30.38
C VAL A 772 -6.29 -7.78 -31.51
N THR A 773 -5.95 -6.49 -31.42
CA THR A 773 -6.20 -5.51 -32.48
C THR A 773 -5.39 -5.84 -33.73
N VAL A 774 -4.11 -6.19 -33.59
CA VAL A 774 -3.26 -6.60 -34.72
C VAL A 774 -3.75 -7.90 -35.32
N PHE A 775 -4.17 -8.88 -34.51
CA PHE A 775 -4.81 -10.09 -35.01
C PHE A 775 -6.06 -9.78 -35.84
N HIS A 776 -6.99 -8.99 -35.30
CA HIS A 776 -8.23 -8.64 -36.01
C HIS A 776 -7.91 -7.90 -37.32
N TRP A 777 -6.98 -6.93 -37.27
CA TRP A 777 -6.54 -6.21 -38.46
C TRP A 777 -5.93 -7.14 -39.52
N GLY A 778 -5.05 -8.07 -39.12
CA GLY A 778 -4.49 -9.07 -40.02
C GLY A 778 -5.55 -10.00 -40.63
N ALA A 779 -6.53 -10.42 -39.83
CA ALA A 779 -7.66 -11.21 -40.30
C ALA A 779 -8.53 -10.44 -41.32
N TRP A 780 -8.72 -9.14 -41.10
CA TRP A 780 -9.42 -8.27 -42.06
C TRP A 780 -8.65 -8.14 -43.37
N LEU A 781 -7.33 -7.90 -43.33
CA LEU A 781 -6.48 -7.85 -44.52
C LEU A 781 -6.56 -9.16 -45.33
N TRP A 782 -6.50 -10.30 -44.65
CA TRP A 782 -6.66 -11.61 -45.25
C TRP A 782 -8.01 -11.78 -45.96
N GLN A 783 -9.10 -11.37 -45.31
CA GLN A 783 -10.44 -11.40 -45.92
C GLN A 783 -10.55 -10.51 -47.16
N GLN A 784 -9.91 -9.33 -47.16
CA GLN A 784 -9.90 -8.46 -48.35
C GLN A 784 -9.15 -9.10 -49.52
N GLN A 785 -8.00 -9.74 -49.25
CA GLN A 785 -7.24 -10.46 -50.27
C GLN A 785 -8.03 -11.64 -50.86
N LEU A 786 -8.71 -12.41 -50.00
CA LEU A 786 -9.60 -13.48 -50.45
C LEU A 786 -10.75 -12.95 -51.31
N ALA A 787 -11.36 -11.81 -50.93
CA ALA A 787 -12.45 -11.20 -51.68
C ALA A 787 -12.00 -10.72 -53.07
N THR A 788 -10.79 -10.17 -53.20
CA THR A 788 -10.24 -9.76 -54.51
C THR A 788 -9.99 -10.95 -55.45
N LEU A 789 -9.69 -12.13 -54.91
CA LEU A 789 -9.43 -13.34 -55.68
C LEU A 789 -10.68 -14.15 -56.03
N ALA A 790 -11.78 -13.92 -55.31
CA ALA A 790 -13.07 -14.56 -55.59
C ALA A 790 -13.86 -13.88 -56.72
N GLN A 791 -13.41 -12.73 -57.23
CA GLN A 791 -14.03 -12.07 -58.39
C GLN A 791 -13.61 -12.80 -59.68
N PRO A 792 -14.57 -13.17 -60.57
CA PRO A 792 -14.22 -13.73 -61.87
C PRO A 792 -13.40 -12.72 -62.69
N PRO A 793 -12.47 -13.16 -63.54
CA PRO A 793 -11.72 -12.25 -64.40
C PRO A 793 -12.71 -11.41 -65.19
N VAL A 794 -12.54 -10.09 -65.13
CA VAL A 794 -13.26 -9.17 -66.01
C VAL A 794 -12.88 -9.58 -67.43
N ALA A 795 -13.85 -10.05 -68.20
CA ALA A 795 -13.65 -10.23 -69.62
C ALA A 795 -13.44 -8.84 -70.21
N ASP A 796 -12.19 -8.52 -70.54
CA ASP A 796 -11.85 -7.33 -71.32
C ASP A 796 -12.66 -7.37 -72.62
N GLY A 797 -13.52 -6.36 -72.80
CA GLY A 797 -14.22 -6.08 -74.04
C GLY A 797 -13.47 -5.05 -74.86
#